data_AF-A0A316FHG4-F1
#
_entry.id   AF-A0A316FHG4-F1
#
_cell.length_a   1.000
_cell.length_b   1.000
_cell.length_c   1.000
_cell.angle_alpha   90.00
_cell.angle_beta   90.00
_cell.angle_gamma   90.00
#
_symmetry.space_group_name_H-M   'P 1'
#
loop_
_entity.id
_entity.type
_entity.pdbx_description
1 polymer ?
#
loop_
_entity_poly.entity_id
_entity_poly.type
_entity_poly.pdbx_seq_one_letter_code
_entity_poly.pdbx_strand_id
1 'polypeptide(L)'
;MELITNNDDKFFQHLQSRSEQSEQLSQKAIIQSKPLSGYRKAQLPDVIRQSLTRQTWCDIPRDKRELFRYDQQCQFWYYNKGRWEQVGFRQYDSDNKALGFAPFKAVSENNKTVSSGHVVSDATQQAANQFFRAINEFTHPQAIPTVTLLSPDNGQIITLEKSNKTQMRFAEHTVQLGEDAAAIAFKYSGKKEPRQVYGFNSHVSQTTGLTAGTLVRVPNGWNVLIEGSVSNHDSVELKWRGSGSGAKRIDVPALAQDQRHYWDAALSLEPGKYQLTATAGSAVSQIEFTVEAVKELQFGVFFDGTGNNRQVDMQCADDDYEPTNIAKLFELYPQQDALGLGKAYIKGIGTYDDDLACESGEKADYSNLEQAFGLKVNSRIEEAVQYVSTFLDRFAGGYNRIDLVLDIFGFSRGAATARALVNRLHRLKKMPNNAYWSNKQVIIKIRFCGLFDTVGSIGLPGDEDNMSFNLNLGWTSAKAVYHLTAFHEVREYFPLSSIRTNINKLPAPHFEEEVLPGAHSDIGGGYGGEHIERTIYLEKQRITWIGNSDSARSQALDSMNNRLQFWKNEKAAFGGRIELESGIETRARNNTKVMMVYIVWKRHVKKELAYIALEKMYKKAKEKHVPFKSISELGSQNLEYEIPENLRQLHQEVEDGCEKSIELLYRDYIHHSHSPITPDGAWVNANQAETNPVETAENQQREIFYNQPFEANK
;
A
#
# COMPACT_ATOMS: atom_id res chain seq x y z
N MET A 1 -11.80 14.09 6.22
CA MET A 1 -12.40 13.42 7.39
C MET A 1 -13.79 12.87 7.03
N GLU A 2 -14.77 13.69 6.64
CA GLU A 2 -16.11 13.20 6.23
C GLU A 2 -16.12 12.21 5.06
N LEU A 3 -15.24 12.39 4.06
CA LEU A 3 -15.05 11.45 2.94
C LEU A 3 -14.47 10.10 3.35
N ILE A 4 -13.80 10.07 4.49
CA ILE A 4 -13.26 8.84 5.05
C ILE A 4 -14.41 8.20 5.82
N THR A 5 -15.04 8.88 6.78
CA THR A 5 -16.01 8.33 7.75
C THR A 5 -17.34 7.83 7.17
N ASN A 6 -17.85 8.39 6.07
CA ASN A 6 -19.19 8.03 5.56
C ASN A 6 -19.17 6.87 4.55
N ASN A 7 -20.00 5.85 4.80
CA ASN A 7 -20.25 4.69 3.94
C ASN A 7 -21.34 4.96 2.87
N ASP A 8 -21.78 6.21 2.70
CA ASP A 8 -22.95 6.55 1.87
C ASP A 8 -22.57 6.92 0.43
N ASP A 9 -22.91 6.02 -0.50
CA ASP A 9 -22.84 6.18 -1.96
C ASP A 9 -23.66 7.37 -2.53
N LYS A 10 -24.45 8.06 -1.70
CA LYS A 10 -25.33 9.16 -2.14
C LYS A 10 -24.58 10.44 -2.54
N PHE A 11 -23.34 10.63 -2.08
CA PHE A 11 -22.52 11.77 -2.51
C PHE A 11 -21.98 11.59 -3.95
N PHE A 12 -21.80 10.35 -4.41
CA PHE A 12 -21.26 10.05 -5.75
C PHE A 12 -22.26 10.32 -6.88
N GLN A 13 -23.56 10.18 -6.63
CA GLN A 13 -24.59 10.49 -7.62
C GLN A 13 -24.76 12.00 -7.84
N HIS A 14 -24.44 12.84 -6.84
CA HIS A 14 -24.60 14.29 -6.94
C HIS A 14 -23.45 14.99 -7.71
N LEU A 15 -22.31 14.30 -7.89
CA LEU A 15 -21.19 14.79 -8.70
C LEU A 15 -21.30 14.41 -10.19
N GLN A 16 -22.10 13.41 -10.55
CA GLN A 16 -22.38 13.10 -11.97
C GLN A 16 -23.27 14.16 -12.64
N SER A 17 -24.22 14.76 -11.91
CA SER A 17 -25.21 15.67 -12.49
C SER A 17 -24.75 17.13 -12.69
N ARG A 18 -23.54 17.49 -12.26
CA ARG A 18 -22.97 18.84 -12.46
C ARG A 18 -21.90 18.93 -13.55
N SER A 19 -21.56 17.81 -14.21
CA SER A 19 -20.56 17.80 -15.30
C SER A 19 -21.16 17.92 -16.71
N GLU A 20 -22.48 17.92 -16.85
CA GLU A 20 -23.18 17.99 -18.15
C GLU A 20 -23.97 19.30 -18.29
N GLN A 21 -23.30 20.45 -18.25
CA GLN A 21 -23.86 21.71 -18.76
C GLN A 21 -22.78 22.76 -19.04
N SER A 22 -21.86 22.43 -19.96
CA SER A 22 -21.31 23.42 -20.86
C SER A 22 -21.09 22.76 -22.20
N GLU A 23 -21.47 23.42 -23.30
CA GLU A 23 -21.19 22.96 -24.66
C GLU A 23 -19.67 22.93 -24.87
N GLN A 24 -19.03 21.84 -24.46
CA GLN A 24 -17.62 21.60 -24.69
C GLN A 24 -17.39 21.26 -26.16
N LEU A 25 -16.42 21.94 -26.78
CA LEU A 25 -15.89 21.57 -28.09
C LEU A 25 -15.59 20.07 -28.12
N SER A 26 -16.10 19.36 -29.14
CA SER A 26 -15.84 17.92 -29.28
C SER A 26 -14.33 17.65 -29.22
N GLN A 27 -13.91 16.53 -28.60
CA GLN A 27 -12.48 16.17 -28.49
C GLN A 27 -11.78 16.16 -29.86
N LYS A 28 -12.53 15.86 -30.93
CA LYS A 28 -12.07 15.94 -32.32
C LYS A 28 -11.71 17.37 -32.74
N ALA A 29 -12.52 18.37 -32.38
CA ALA A 29 -12.26 19.78 -32.65
C ALA A 29 -11.04 20.32 -31.90
N ILE A 30 -10.81 19.88 -30.66
CA ILE A 30 -9.62 20.24 -29.86
C ILE A 30 -8.32 19.70 -30.48
N ILE A 31 -8.38 18.52 -31.12
CA ILE A 31 -7.22 17.95 -31.82
C ILE A 31 -6.97 18.69 -33.13
N GLN A 32 -8.02 18.99 -33.91
CA GLN A 32 -7.91 19.72 -35.17
C GLN A 32 -7.51 21.20 -34.99
N SER A 33 -7.60 21.76 -33.77
CA SER A 33 -7.16 23.13 -33.47
C SER A 33 -5.68 23.24 -33.08
N LYS A 34 -4.93 22.13 -33.04
CA LYS A 34 -3.50 22.11 -32.70
C LYS A 34 -2.65 21.81 -33.94
N PRO A 35 -1.99 22.80 -34.55
CA PRO A 35 -1.20 22.55 -35.75
C PRO A 35 0.02 21.67 -35.43
N LEU A 36 0.37 20.82 -36.39
CA LEU A 36 1.55 19.96 -36.38
C LEU A 36 2.79 20.86 -36.28
N SER A 37 3.55 20.70 -35.20
CA SER A 37 4.71 21.55 -34.94
C SER A 37 5.79 21.36 -36.01
N GLY A 38 6.57 22.41 -36.28
CA GLY A 38 7.69 22.36 -37.23
C GLY A 38 8.71 21.28 -36.86
N TYR A 39 8.97 21.07 -35.56
CA TYR A 39 9.82 19.99 -35.05
C TYR A 39 9.25 18.61 -35.41
N ARG A 40 7.95 18.39 -35.13
CA ARG A 40 7.31 17.13 -35.45
C ARG A 40 7.34 16.87 -36.95
N LYS A 41 7.09 17.90 -37.78
CA LYS A 41 7.14 17.83 -39.25
C LYS A 41 8.56 17.56 -39.78
N ALA A 42 9.60 18.07 -39.12
CA ALA A 42 11.00 17.80 -39.48
C ALA A 42 11.43 16.36 -39.17
N GLN A 43 10.87 15.74 -38.12
CA GLN A 43 11.09 14.32 -37.80
C GLN A 43 10.36 13.34 -38.71
N LEU A 44 9.42 13.82 -39.53
CA LEU A 44 8.69 12.95 -40.46
C LEU A 44 9.59 12.53 -41.63
N PRO A 45 9.44 11.29 -42.11
CA PRO A 45 10.04 10.84 -43.37
C PRO A 45 9.71 11.79 -44.53
N ASP A 46 10.64 11.95 -45.48
CA ASP A 46 10.49 12.91 -46.58
C ASP A 46 9.21 12.67 -47.40
N VAL A 47 8.83 11.41 -47.65
CA VAL A 47 7.60 11.06 -48.37
C VAL A 47 6.33 11.56 -47.68
N ILE A 48 6.29 11.51 -46.33
CA ILE A 48 5.17 12.02 -45.55
C ILE A 48 5.22 13.55 -45.54
N ARG A 49 6.41 14.14 -45.35
CA ARG A 49 6.61 15.59 -45.34
C ARG A 49 6.15 16.23 -46.64
N GLN A 50 6.43 15.60 -47.79
CA GLN A 50 6.02 16.02 -49.13
C GLN A 50 4.49 15.91 -49.34
N SER A 51 3.84 14.90 -48.75
CA SER A 51 2.38 14.76 -48.79
C SER A 51 1.66 15.86 -47.97
N LEU A 52 2.26 16.28 -46.86
CA LEU A 52 1.69 17.26 -45.92
C LEU A 52 2.02 18.73 -46.29
N THR A 53 1.98 19.09 -47.58
CA THR A 53 2.45 20.39 -48.10
C THR A 53 1.34 21.38 -48.47
N ARG A 54 0.15 20.89 -48.86
CA ARG A 54 -0.93 21.74 -49.41
C ARG A 54 -1.77 22.51 -48.39
N GLN A 55 -1.67 22.16 -47.10
CA GLN A 55 -2.43 22.77 -46.01
C GLN A 55 -1.75 22.51 -44.66
N THR A 56 -2.22 23.15 -43.60
CA THR A 56 -1.77 22.87 -42.23
C THR A 56 -2.42 21.58 -41.73
N TRP A 57 -1.64 20.75 -41.04
CA TRP A 57 -2.06 19.45 -40.52
C TRP A 57 -1.96 19.42 -39.00
N CYS A 58 -2.57 18.42 -38.37
CA CYS A 58 -2.55 18.12 -36.94
C CYS A 58 -2.12 16.67 -36.74
N ASP A 59 -1.38 16.37 -35.67
CA ASP A 59 -1.07 14.99 -35.30
C ASP A 59 -2.32 14.35 -34.66
N ILE A 60 -2.64 13.10 -35.00
CA ILE A 60 -3.74 12.35 -34.38
C ILE A 60 -3.18 11.51 -33.23
N PRO A 61 -3.47 11.87 -31.95
CA PRO A 61 -3.02 11.08 -30.81
C PRO A 61 -3.56 9.65 -30.88
N ARG A 62 -2.70 8.69 -30.56
CA ARG A 62 -3.03 7.25 -30.69
C ARG A 62 -4.25 6.87 -29.87
N ASP A 63 -4.38 7.39 -28.65
CA ASP A 63 -5.52 7.15 -27.76
C ASP A 63 -6.84 7.78 -28.24
N LYS A 64 -6.78 8.70 -29.22
CA LYS A 64 -7.92 9.43 -29.77
C LYS A 64 -8.21 9.11 -31.24
N ARG A 65 -7.53 8.12 -31.81
CA ARG A 65 -7.59 7.79 -33.24
C ARG A 65 -8.96 7.36 -33.76
N GLU A 66 -9.78 6.68 -32.95
CA GLU A 66 -11.14 6.25 -33.35
C GLU A 66 -12.04 7.44 -33.72
N LEU A 67 -11.78 8.64 -33.19
CA LEU A 67 -12.51 9.87 -33.55
C LEU A 67 -12.36 10.26 -35.04
N PHE A 68 -11.33 9.74 -35.71
CA PHE A 68 -10.98 10.05 -37.10
C PHE A 68 -11.21 8.88 -38.06
N ARG A 69 -11.77 7.76 -37.57
CA ARG A 69 -11.97 6.52 -38.34
C ARG A 69 -12.68 6.72 -39.68
N TYR A 70 -13.66 7.61 -39.72
CA TYR A 70 -14.49 7.87 -40.91
C TYR A 70 -14.16 9.20 -41.60
N ASP A 71 -13.10 9.89 -41.18
CA ASP A 71 -12.74 11.19 -41.74
C ASP A 71 -11.85 11.02 -42.98
N GLN A 72 -12.45 11.19 -44.15
CA GLN A 72 -11.77 10.99 -45.44
C GLN A 72 -10.69 12.03 -45.74
N GLN A 73 -10.62 13.13 -44.97
CA GLN A 73 -9.57 14.14 -45.15
C GLN A 73 -8.30 13.81 -44.36
N CYS A 74 -8.33 12.78 -43.51
CA CYS A 74 -7.17 12.33 -42.75
C CYS A 74 -6.23 11.49 -43.62
N GLN A 75 -4.94 11.58 -43.33
CA GLN A 75 -3.93 10.71 -43.92
C GLN A 75 -3.37 9.78 -42.84
N PHE A 76 -3.36 8.48 -43.14
CA PHE A 76 -2.76 7.47 -42.27
C PHE A 76 -1.60 6.80 -42.98
N TRP A 77 -0.51 6.59 -42.25
CA TRP A 77 0.76 6.12 -42.80
C TRP A 77 1.26 4.93 -42.01
N TYR A 78 1.69 3.91 -42.73
CA TYR A 78 2.18 2.64 -42.19
C TYR A 78 3.60 2.35 -42.71
N TYR A 79 4.45 1.79 -41.86
CA TYR A 79 5.83 1.47 -42.22
C TYR A 79 5.95 -0.01 -42.56
N ASN A 80 6.15 -0.32 -43.84
CA ASN A 80 6.18 -1.69 -44.38
C ASN A 80 7.46 -1.92 -45.18
N LYS A 81 8.19 -3.00 -44.87
CA LYS A 81 9.38 -3.46 -45.63
C LYS A 81 10.37 -2.33 -46.00
N GLY A 82 10.64 -1.43 -45.05
CA GLY A 82 11.61 -0.35 -45.23
C GLY A 82 11.07 0.94 -45.86
N ARG A 83 9.77 1.03 -46.18
CA ARG A 83 9.14 2.19 -46.82
C ARG A 83 7.88 2.63 -46.09
N TRP A 84 7.56 3.92 -46.20
CA TRP A 84 6.31 4.49 -45.69
C TRP A 84 5.26 4.50 -46.80
N GLU A 85 4.09 3.93 -46.50
CA GLU A 85 2.96 3.82 -47.42
C GLU A 85 1.73 4.48 -46.79
N GLN A 86 0.96 5.21 -47.59
CA GLN A 86 -0.32 5.75 -47.16
C GLN A 86 -1.37 4.63 -47.20
N VAL A 87 -2.10 4.43 -46.10
CA VAL A 87 -3.05 3.32 -45.92
C VAL A 87 -4.40 3.80 -45.39
N GLY A 88 -5.40 2.92 -45.39
CA GLY A 88 -6.68 3.16 -44.72
C GLY A 88 -6.61 2.95 -43.20
N PHE A 89 -7.62 3.46 -42.48
CA PHE A 89 -7.66 3.43 -41.00
C PHE A 89 -7.45 2.03 -40.40
N ARG A 90 -8.07 0.99 -40.99
CA ARG A 90 -7.98 -0.39 -40.46
C ARG A 90 -6.55 -0.92 -40.41
N GLN A 91 -5.73 -0.58 -41.40
CA GLN A 91 -4.33 -0.99 -41.46
C GLN A 91 -3.45 -0.12 -40.57
N TYR A 92 -3.75 1.18 -40.47
CA TYR A 92 -3.14 2.08 -39.48
C TYR A 92 -3.42 1.67 -38.02
N ASP A 93 -4.61 1.13 -37.72
CA ASP A 93 -4.96 0.69 -36.37
C ASP A 93 -4.18 -0.57 -35.95
N SER A 94 -3.76 -1.40 -36.91
CA SER A 94 -3.06 -2.66 -36.63
C SER A 94 -1.62 -2.52 -36.10
N ASP A 95 -1.00 -1.33 -36.14
CA ASP A 95 0.37 -1.11 -35.69
C ASP A 95 0.52 0.16 -34.85
N ASN A 96 1.19 0.03 -33.70
CA ASN A 96 1.44 1.11 -32.76
C ASN A 96 2.52 2.10 -33.23
N LYS A 97 3.24 1.81 -34.31
CA LYS A 97 4.23 2.72 -34.93
C LYS A 97 3.69 3.50 -36.13
N ALA A 98 2.43 3.28 -36.51
CA ALA A 98 1.78 4.00 -37.61
C ALA A 98 1.48 5.48 -37.23
N LEU A 99 1.48 6.38 -38.22
CA LEU A 99 1.30 7.82 -38.02
C LEU A 99 -0.01 8.30 -38.66
N GLY A 100 -0.75 9.17 -37.96
CA GLY A 100 -2.03 9.69 -38.44
C GLY A 100 -2.07 11.21 -38.40
N PHE A 101 -2.60 11.82 -39.46
CA PHE A 101 -2.68 13.28 -39.59
C PHE A 101 -4.07 13.72 -40.02
N ALA A 102 -4.59 14.76 -39.37
CA ALA A 102 -5.86 15.39 -39.72
C ALA A 102 -5.62 16.83 -40.25
N PRO A 103 -6.49 17.38 -41.10
CA PRO A 103 -6.41 18.80 -41.48
C PRO A 103 -6.63 19.70 -40.26
N PHE A 104 -5.86 20.78 -40.19
CA PHE A 104 -6.06 21.82 -39.18
C PHE A 104 -7.35 22.60 -39.44
N LYS A 105 -8.11 22.84 -38.36
CA LYS A 105 -9.30 23.68 -38.35
C LYS A 105 -9.19 24.67 -37.21
N ALA A 106 -9.13 25.96 -37.55
CA ALA A 106 -9.20 27.03 -36.57
C ALA A 106 -10.60 27.03 -35.91
N VAL A 107 -10.64 27.21 -34.59
CA VAL A 107 -11.89 27.35 -33.83
C VAL A 107 -12.06 28.83 -33.52
N SER A 108 -13.17 29.43 -33.91
CA SER A 108 -13.50 30.83 -33.57
C SER A 108 -14.32 30.91 -32.29
N GLU A 109 -14.24 32.03 -31.57
CA GLU A 109 -14.94 32.27 -30.29
C GLU A 109 -16.48 32.22 -30.38
N ASN A 110 -17.09 32.03 -31.55
CA ASN A 110 -18.55 31.98 -31.72
C ASN A 110 -19.07 30.83 -32.62
N ASN A 111 -18.35 29.70 -32.73
CA ASN A 111 -18.87 28.43 -33.29
C ASN A 111 -19.67 28.55 -34.62
N LYS A 112 -19.19 29.36 -35.59
CA LYS A 112 -19.67 29.31 -36.98
C LYS A 112 -18.50 29.30 -37.96
N THR A 113 -18.53 28.33 -38.88
CA THR A 113 -17.61 28.19 -40.01
C THR A 113 -17.88 29.26 -41.08
N VAL A 114 -16.87 30.03 -41.45
CA VAL A 114 -16.90 30.91 -42.63
C VAL A 114 -16.23 30.18 -43.79
N SER A 115 -16.97 29.96 -44.88
CA SER A 115 -16.38 29.63 -46.18
C SER A 115 -16.14 30.93 -46.94
N SER A 116 -14.95 31.15 -47.46
CA SER A 116 -14.71 32.19 -48.46
C SER A 116 -14.01 31.59 -49.68
N GLY A 117 -14.79 31.34 -50.72
CA GLY A 117 -14.30 31.28 -52.08
C GLY A 117 -14.95 32.41 -52.84
N HIS A 118 -14.17 33.35 -53.39
CA HIS A 118 -14.57 34.16 -54.54
C HIS A 118 -13.33 34.57 -55.35
N VAL A 119 -13.53 34.53 -56.65
CA VAL A 119 -12.56 34.67 -57.75
C VAL A 119 -12.12 36.12 -57.87
N VAL A 120 -10.81 36.36 -58.05
CA VAL A 120 -10.25 37.69 -58.36
C VAL A 120 -9.78 37.68 -59.82
N SER A 121 -10.16 38.73 -60.57
CA SER A 121 -9.88 38.92 -61.99
C SER A 121 -8.46 39.45 -62.27
N ASP A 122 -8.00 39.30 -63.51
CA ASP A 122 -6.63 39.50 -64.01
C ASP A 122 -6.01 40.90 -63.80
N ALA A 123 -6.78 41.91 -63.38
CA ALA A 123 -6.25 43.26 -63.13
C ALA A 123 -5.44 43.37 -61.82
N THR A 124 -5.67 42.49 -60.84
CA THR A 124 -5.00 42.53 -59.52
C THR A 124 -3.59 41.91 -59.57
N GLN A 125 -3.29 41.11 -60.58
CA GLN A 125 -2.01 40.40 -60.70
C GLN A 125 -0.86 41.30 -61.20
N GLN A 126 -1.19 42.33 -62.00
CA GLN A 126 -0.20 43.32 -62.43
C GLN A 126 0.20 44.29 -61.32
N ALA A 127 -0.72 44.66 -60.42
CA ALA A 127 -0.41 45.47 -59.24
C ALA A 127 0.46 44.70 -58.22
N ALA A 128 0.20 43.40 -58.04
CA ALA A 128 1.03 42.54 -57.19
C ALA A 128 2.48 42.43 -57.72
N ASN A 129 2.66 42.29 -59.04
CA ASN A 129 3.99 42.15 -59.63
C ASN A 129 4.82 43.45 -59.58
N GLN A 130 4.19 44.63 -59.60
CA GLN A 130 4.91 45.90 -59.36
C GLN A 130 5.28 46.07 -57.88
N PHE A 131 4.43 45.63 -56.94
CA PHE A 131 4.74 45.64 -55.51
C PHE A 131 5.91 44.71 -55.16
N PHE A 132 5.99 43.52 -55.75
CA PHE A 132 7.09 42.58 -55.51
C PHE A 132 8.45 43.04 -56.07
N ARG A 133 8.46 43.87 -57.13
CA ARG A 133 9.73 44.45 -57.64
C ARG A 133 10.31 45.53 -56.71
N ALA A 134 9.46 46.29 -56.02
CA ALA A 134 9.90 47.31 -55.08
C ALA A 134 10.47 46.73 -53.76
N ILE A 135 10.11 45.50 -53.39
CA ILE A 135 10.62 44.84 -52.17
C ILE A 135 12.04 44.29 -52.37
N ASN A 136 12.44 43.95 -53.60
CA ASN A 136 13.74 43.37 -53.88
C ASN A 136 14.93 44.36 -53.85
N GLU A 137 14.68 45.65 -53.62
CA GLU A 137 15.73 46.68 -53.45
C GLU A 137 16.06 46.99 -51.98
N PHE A 138 15.49 46.26 -51.00
CA PHE A 138 15.94 46.35 -49.62
C PHE A 138 17.21 45.51 -49.40
N THR A 139 18.31 46.21 -49.12
CA THR A 139 19.52 45.68 -48.49
C THR A 139 19.16 44.72 -47.35
N HIS A 140 19.84 43.56 -47.32
CA HIS A 140 19.61 42.48 -46.34
C HIS A 140 19.42 43.05 -44.92
N PRO A 141 18.20 42.99 -44.34
CA PRO A 141 18.03 43.39 -42.95
C PRO A 141 18.92 42.48 -42.10
N GLN A 142 19.63 43.05 -41.13
CA GLN A 142 20.35 42.28 -40.13
C GLN A 142 19.41 41.21 -39.55
N ALA A 143 19.88 39.97 -39.52
CA ALA A 143 19.08 38.84 -39.06
C ALA A 143 18.60 39.12 -37.63
N ILE A 144 17.27 39.18 -37.45
CA ILE A 144 16.67 39.53 -36.16
C ILE A 144 16.83 38.32 -35.23
N PRO A 145 17.42 38.49 -34.03
CA PRO A 145 17.52 37.40 -33.06
C PRO A 145 16.13 36.93 -32.64
N THR A 146 16.00 35.65 -32.33
CA THR A 146 14.78 35.10 -31.69
C THR A 146 15.19 34.23 -30.51
N VAL A 147 14.39 34.23 -29.46
CA VAL A 147 14.57 33.36 -28.30
C VAL A 147 13.20 32.90 -27.82
N THR A 148 13.09 31.65 -27.37
CA THR A 148 11.82 31.09 -26.86
C THR A 148 12.11 30.12 -25.73
N LEU A 149 11.44 30.30 -24.59
CA LEU A 149 11.35 29.30 -23.52
C LEU A 149 10.32 28.23 -23.91
N LEU A 150 10.72 26.96 -23.83
CA LEU A 150 9.89 25.81 -24.21
C LEU A 150 9.46 24.97 -23.00
N SER A 151 10.28 24.95 -21.97
CA SER A 151 9.98 24.34 -20.68
C SER A 151 10.69 25.17 -19.61
N PRO A 152 10.04 25.50 -18.49
CA PRO A 152 8.66 25.18 -18.11
C PRO A 152 7.59 25.88 -18.97
N ASP A 153 6.36 25.38 -18.93
CA ASP A 153 5.21 26.11 -19.51
C ASP A 153 4.84 27.31 -18.62
N ASN A 154 4.28 28.36 -19.21
CA ASN A 154 3.82 29.51 -18.44
C ASN A 154 2.68 29.11 -17.48
N GLY A 155 2.81 29.46 -16.20
CA GLY A 155 1.94 29.07 -15.10
C GLY A 155 2.17 27.66 -14.54
N GLN A 156 3.18 26.91 -15.04
CA GLN A 156 3.42 25.53 -14.62
C GLN A 156 3.90 25.45 -13.16
N ILE A 157 3.50 24.38 -12.48
CA ILE A 157 4.03 24.00 -11.17
C ILE A 157 5.03 22.86 -11.37
N ILE A 158 6.24 23.02 -10.86
CA ILE A 158 7.31 22.03 -10.92
C ILE A 158 7.64 21.58 -9.52
N THR A 159 7.52 20.29 -9.30
CA THR A 159 7.86 19.66 -8.03
C THR A 159 9.30 19.17 -8.04
N LEU A 160 10.08 19.49 -6.99
CA LEU A 160 11.47 19.05 -6.80
C LEU A 160 11.54 17.56 -6.41
N GLU A 161 11.25 16.70 -7.37
CA GLU A 161 11.32 15.24 -7.26
C GLU A 161 11.88 14.63 -8.54
N LYS A 162 11.97 13.30 -8.64
CA LYS A 162 12.40 12.62 -9.88
C LYS A 162 11.34 12.78 -10.98
N SER A 163 11.65 13.55 -12.02
CA SER A 163 10.77 13.74 -13.18
C SER A 163 11.56 14.01 -14.46
N ASN A 164 10.86 14.19 -15.59
CA ASN A 164 11.47 14.70 -16.83
C ASN A 164 11.68 16.24 -16.82
N LYS A 165 11.24 16.94 -15.78
CA LYS A 165 11.39 18.40 -15.60
C LYS A 165 12.48 18.77 -14.60
N THR A 166 13.14 17.78 -14.02
CA THR A 166 14.13 17.96 -12.97
C THR A 166 15.34 17.07 -13.22
N GLN A 167 16.49 17.51 -12.71
CA GLN A 167 17.74 16.76 -12.75
C GLN A 167 18.30 16.60 -11.35
N MET A 168 18.74 15.39 -11.00
CA MET A 168 19.33 15.14 -9.68
C MET A 168 20.60 15.98 -9.50
N ARG A 169 20.65 16.74 -8.41
CA ARG A 169 21.81 17.53 -8.00
C ARG A 169 22.70 16.67 -7.10
N PHE A 170 24.01 16.80 -7.28
CA PHE A 170 25.01 16.10 -6.48
C PHE A 170 25.91 17.09 -5.75
N ALA A 171 26.25 16.77 -4.52
CA ALA A 171 27.39 17.33 -3.82
C ALA A 171 28.59 16.40 -3.94
N GLU A 172 29.78 16.98 -3.92
CA GLU A 172 31.01 16.23 -3.69
C GLU A 172 31.31 16.20 -2.18
N HIS A 173 31.75 15.04 -1.70
CA HIS A 173 32.05 14.82 -0.30
C HIS A 173 33.33 13.98 -0.16
N THR A 174 34.26 14.43 0.67
CA THR A 174 35.47 13.68 1.02
C THR A 174 35.24 12.95 2.34
N VAL A 175 35.24 11.62 2.29
CA VAL A 175 34.97 10.73 3.44
C VAL A 175 35.93 11.03 4.59
N GLN A 176 35.40 11.26 5.79
CA GLN A 176 36.19 11.45 7.01
C GLN A 176 36.51 10.13 7.72
N LEU A 177 37.50 10.14 8.62
CA LEU A 177 37.86 8.95 9.40
C LEU A 177 36.68 8.50 10.28
N GLY A 178 36.25 7.24 10.12
CA GLY A 178 35.14 6.64 10.88
C GLY A 178 33.74 7.02 10.37
N GLU A 179 33.64 7.75 9.25
CA GLU A 179 32.35 8.15 8.67
C GLU A 179 31.76 7.01 7.81
N ASP A 180 30.51 6.64 8.06
CA ASP A 180 29.82 5.61 7.28
C ASP A 180 28.91 6.21 6.19
N ALA A 181 28.52 5.36 5.23
CA ALA A 181 27.69 5.78 4.10
C ALA A 181 26.30 6.27 4.51
N ALA A 182 25.75 5.79 5.63
CA ALA A 182 24.44 6.23 6.12
C ALA A 182 24.52 7.66 6.70
N ALA A 183 25.59 7.97 7.43
CA ALA A 183 25.87 9.28 7.98
C ALA A 183 26.12 10.31 6.87
N ILE A 184 26.90 9.94 5.84
CA ILE A 184 27.12 10.78 4.66
C ILE A 184 25.79 11.04 3.94
N ALA A 185 25.02 9.99 3.62
CA ALA A 185 23.71 10.16 2.98
C ALA A 185 22.80 11.08 3.81
N PHE A 186 22.75 10.87 5.12
CA PHE A 186 21.94 11.66 6.04
C PHE A 186 22.34 13.15 6.05
N LYS A 187 23.63 13.45 5.97
CA LYS A 187 24.13 14.83 5.92
C LYS A 187 23.61 15.63 4.72
N TYR A 188 23.44 14.99 3.57
CA TYR A 188 23.06 15.69 2.33
C TYR A 188 21.59 15.56 1.95
N SER A 189 20.95 14.45 2.32
CA SER A 189 19.54 14.19 1.96
C SER A 189 18.59 14.15 3.14
N GLY A 190 19.11 14.14 4.38
CA GLY A 190 18.32 13.88 5.59
C GLY A 190 17.88 12.42 5.75
N LYS A 191 18.29 11.51 4.84
CA LYS A 191 17.91 10.09 4.87
C LYS A 191 19.12 9.21 5.11
N LYS A 192 19.03 8.31 6.09
CA LYS A 192 20.06 7.29 6.39
C LYS A 192 19.99 6.13 5.38
N GLU A 193 20.24 6.43 4.10
CA GLU A 193 20.19 5.46 3.01
C GLU A 193 21.59 5.26 2.38
N PRO A 194 22.37 4.25 2.80
CA PRO A 194 23.71 3.99 2.26
C PRO A 194 23.78 3.88 0.74
N ARG A 195 22.70 3.40 0.10
CA ARG A 195 22.58 3.31 -1.36
C ARG A 195 22.71 4.67 -2.08
N GLN A 196 22.45 5.78 -1.39
CA GLN A 196 22.65 7.12 -1.96
C GLN A 196 24.12 7.49 -2.10
N VAL A 197 25.01 6.76 -1.44
CA VAL A 197 26.45 6.84 -1.68
C VAL A 197 26.86 5.72 -2.63
N TYR A 198 26.66 4.46 -2.25
CA TYR A 198 27.16 3.31 -3.03
C TYR A 198 26.52 3.18 -4.43
N GLY A 199 25.27 3.62 -4.61
CA GLY A 199 24.57 3.51 -5.89
C GLY A 199 25.01 4.53 -6.95
N PHE A 200 25.76 5.57 -6.57
CA PHE A 200 26.20 6.65 -7.46
C PHE A 200 27.72 6.75 -7.61
N ASN A 201 28.46 5.83 -6.98
CA ASN A 201 29.92 5.82 -6.96
C ASN A 201 30.41 4.40 -7.25
N SER A 202 30.75 4.11 -8.50
CA SER A 202 31.14 2.75 -8.93
C SER A 202 32.44 2.24 -8.31
N HIS A 203 33.25 3.14 -7.74
CA HIS A 203 34.53 2.83 -7.08
C HIS A 203 34.39 2.46 -5.59
N VAL A 204 33.20 2.54 -5.00
CA VAL A 204 32.93 2.14 -3.60
C VAL A 204 31.70 1.25 -3.54
N SER A 205 31.67 0.33 -2.57
CA SER A 205 30.56 -0.60 -2.38
C SER A 205 30.39 -0.97 -0.91
N GLN A 206 29.25 -1.58 -0.57
CA GLN A 206 29.03 -2.08 0.80
C GLN A 206 30.07 -3.11 1.24
N THR A 207 30.60 -3.90 0.30
CA THR A 207 31.60 -4.94 0.58
C THR A 207 33.01 -4.36 0.73
N THR A 208 33.38 -3.36 -0.06
CA THR A 208 34.68 -2.68 0.04
C THR A 208 34.72 -1.61 1.14
N GLY A 209 33.56 -1.14 1.60
CA GLY A 209 33.42 -0.07 2.58
C GLY A 209 33.81 1.31 2.02
N LEU A 210 33.87 2.30 2.91
CA LEU A 210 34.37 3.64 2.64
C LEU A 210 35.71 3.86 3.33
N THR A 211 36.70 4.37 2.60
CA THR A 211 38.02 4.72 3.16
C THR A 211 38.13 6.23 3.30
N ALA A 212 38.71 6.71 4.40
CA ALA A 212 38.96 8.13 4.63
C ALA A 212 39.78 8.75 3.48
N GLY A 213 39.41 9.96 3.05
CA GLY A 213 40.02 10.65 1.91
C GLY A 213 39.42 10.29 0.54
N THR A 214 38.53 9.29 0.46
CA THR A 214 37.83 8.96 -0.79
C THR A 214 36.84 10.06 -1.15
N LEU A 215 36.86 10.52 -2.40
CA LEU A 215 35.85 11.44 -2.93
C LEU A 215 34.62 10.64 -3.39
N VAL A 216 33.44 11.04 -2.91
CA VAL A 216 32.15 10.45 -3.31
C VAL A 216 31.18 11.55 -3.72
N ARG A 217 30.34 11.23 -4.71
CA ARG A 217 29.22 12.07 -5.12
C ARG A 217 27.96 11.63 -4.40
N VAL A 218 27.23 12.56 -3.81
CA VAL A 218 26.05 12.28 -2.99
C VAL A 218 24.89 13.14 -3.47
N PRO A 219 23.71 12.56 -3.75
CA PRO A 219 22.51 13.34 -4.07
C PRO A 219 22.20 14.38 -2.98
N ASN A 220 21.98 15.64 -3.37
CA ASN A 220 21.71 16.75 -2.45
C ASN A 220 20.56 17.66 -2.92
N GLY A 221 19.63 17.11 -3.71
CA GLY A 221 18.41 17.79 -4.16
C GLY A 221 18.16 17.65 -5.67
N TRP A 222 17.33 18.54 -6.19
CA TRP A 222 16.92 18.57 -7.60
C TRP A 222 17.14 19.96 -8.19
N ASN A 223 17.63 20.00 -9.42
CA ASN A 223 17.63 21.17 -10.27
C ASN A 223 16.38 21.16 -11.15
N VAL A 224 15.84 22.33 -11.46
CA VAL A 224 14.80 22.50 -12.47
C VAL A 224 15.46 22.53 -13.85
N LEU A 225 14.95 21.73 -14.79
CA LEU A 225 15.39 21.73 -16.18
C LEU A 225 14.61 22.80 -16.96
N ILE A 226 15.35 23.75 -17.52
CA ILE A 226 14.87 24.79 -18.42
C ILE A 226 15.29 24.39 -19.83
N GLU A 227 14.36 24.47 -20.78
CA GLU A 227 14.63 24.22 -22.19
C GLU A 227 14.16 25.41 -23.01
N GLY A 228 14.88 25.71 -24.07
CA GLY A 228 14.49 26.76 -24.99
C GLY A 228 15.13 26.63 -26.36
N SER A 229 14.88 27.64 -27.18
CA SER A 229 15.48 27.74 -28.50
C SER A 229 15.89 29.17 -28.83
N VAL A 230 16.83 29.30 -29.75
CA VAL A 230 17.39 30.58 -30.18
C VAL A 230 17.79 30.50 -31.66
N SER A 231 17.68 31.62 -32.37
CA SER A 231 18.19 31.81 -33.74
C SER A 231 18.82 33.18 -33.87
N ASN A 232 19.77 33.31 -34.81
CA ASN A 232 20.43 34.58 -35.14
C ASN A 232 21.15 35.25 -33.94
N HIS A 233 21.62 34.46 -32.98
CA HIS A 233 22.50 34.90 -31.90
C HIS A 233 23.37 33.74 -31.40
N ASP A 234 24.55 34.06 -30.88
CA ASP A 234 25.55 33.13 -30.34
C ASP A 234 25.39 32.84 -28.84
N SER A 235 24.37 33.38 -28.18
CA SER A 235 24.21 33.22 -26.73
C SER A 235 22.80 33.56 -26.27
N VAL A 236 22.44 33.02 -25.10
CA VAL A 236 21.20 33.31 -24.38
C VAL A 236 21.55 33.67 -22.94
N GLU A 237 21.11 34.82 -22.48
CA GLU A 237 21.12 35.15 -21.04
C GLU A 237 19.79 34.74 -20.41
N LEU A 238 19.85 33.83 -19.45
CA LEU A 238 18.75 33.51 -18.56
C LEU A 238 18.85 34.34 -17.29
N LYS A 239 17.74 34.96 -16.87
CA LYS A 239 17.61 35.67 -15.59
C LYS A 239 16.32 35.22 -14.93
N TRP A 240 16.39 34.88 -13.64
CA TRP A 240 15.22 34.54 -12.85
C TRP A 240 15.10 35.42 -11.61
N ARG A 241 13.87 35.71 -11.21
CA ARG A 241 13.51 36.47 -10.00
C ARG A 241 12.42 35.75 -9.23
N GLY A 242 12.54 35.68 -7.91
CA GLY A 242 11.63 34.94 -7.03
C GLY A 242 12.22 34.77 -5.63
N SER A 243 11.93 33.62 -4.99
CA SER A 243 12.53 33.22 -3.70
C SER A 243 14.06 33.17 -3.73
N GLY A 244 14.63 33.01 -4.92
CA GLY A 244 16.02 33.30 -5.22
C GLY A 244 16.10 34.06 -6.55
N SER A 245 17.14 34.84 -6.75
CA SER A 245 17.40 35.51 -8.04
C SER A 245 18.77 35.12 -8.55
N GLY A 246 18.92 35.06 -9.87
CA GLY A 246 20.20 34.74 -10.48
C GLY A 246 20.16 34.89 -11.98
N ALA A 247 21.32 34.65 -12.58
CA ALA A 247 21.51 34.69 -14.02
C ALA A 247 22.43 33.57 -14.48
N LYS A 248 22.24 33.11 -15.72
CA LYS A 248 23.10 32.12 -16.36
C LYS A 248 23.20 32.45 -17.84
N ARG A 249 24.43 32.52 -18.36
CA ARG A 249 24.68 32.62 -19.79
C ARG A 249 24.81 31.22 -20.38
N ILE A 250 24.19 31.02 -21.54
CA ILE A 250 24.29 29.81 -22.34
C ILE A 250 24.94 30.24 -23.65
N ASP A 251 26.14 29.75 -23.93
CA ASP A 251 26.78 29.96 -25.22
C ASP A 251 26.23 28.96 -26.23
N VAL A 252 25.92 29.46 -27.42
CA VAL A 252 25.31 28.75 -28.52
C VAL A 252 26.34 28.65 -29.64
N PRO A 253 26.54 27.47 -30.26
CA PRO A 253 27.45 27.35 -31.40
C PRO A 253 27.11 28.36 -32.50
N ALA A 254 28.12 28.77 -33.28
CA ALA A 254 27.88 29.59 -34.47
C ALA A 254 26.98 28.83 -35.46
N LEU A 255 25.87 29.44 -35.85
CA LEU A 255 24.84 28.83 -36.70
C LEU A 255 24.67 29.61 -37.99
N ALA A 256 24.17 28.94 -39.02
CA ALA A 256 23.73 29.63 -40.23
C ALA A 256 22.55 30.57 -39.90
N GLN A 257 22.40 31.63 -40.71
CA GLN A 257 21.28 32.55 -40.58
C GLN A 257 19.93 31.80 -40.61
N ASP A 258 19.04 32.18 -39.71
CA ASP A 258 17.70 31.62 -39.46
C ASP A 258 17.67 30.14 -39.01
N GLN A 259 18.83 29.54 -38.75
CA GLN A 259 18.90 28.21 -38.15
C GLN A 259 18.53 28.30 -36.66
N ARG A 260 17.72 27.35 -36.19
CA ARG A 260 17.31 27.24 -34.79
C ARG A 260 18.19 26.27 -34.02
N HIS A 261 18.72 26.73 -32.89
CA HIS A 261 19.34 25.88 -31.87
C HIS A 261 18.37 25.60 -30.74
N TYR A 262 18.48 24.42 -30.15
CA TYR A 262 17.83 24.08 -28.89
C TYR A 262 18.89 24.00 -27.81
N TRP A 263 18.57 24.53 -26.63
CA TRP A 263 19.46 24.54 -25.49
C TRP A 263 18.69 24.11 -24.24
N ASP A 264 19.43 23.59 -23.27
CA ASP A 264 18.92 23.22 -21.96
C ASP A 264 19.82 23.79 -20.84
N ALA A 265 19.23 23.98 -19.67
CA ALA A 265 19.95 24.42 -18.48
C ALA A 265 19.30 23.86 -17.22
N ALA A 266 20.14 23.31 -16.34
CA ALA A 266 19.74 22.96 -14.99
C ALA A 266 19.95 24.16 -14.05
N LEU A 267 18.89 24.57 -13.35
CA LEU A 267 18.90 25.65 -12.36
C LEU A 267 18.61 25.10 -10.96
N SER A 268 19.43 25.46 -9.98
CA SER A 268 19.15 25.22 -8.56
C SER A 268 18.20 26.29 -8.05
N LEU A 269 16.91 25.97 -7.96
CA LEU A 269 15.87 26.88 -7.51
C LEU A 269 15.25 26.37 -6.20
N GLU A 270 15.15 27.25 -5.22
CA GLU A 270 14.43 26.98 -3.97
C GLU A 270 12.91 27.06 -4.20
N PRO A 271 12.07 26.42 -3.35
CA PRO A 271 10.62 26.52 -3.48
C PRO A 271 10.12 27.97 -3.50
N GLY A 272 9.25 28.29 -4.46
CA GLY A 272 8.81 29.66 -4.69
C GLY A 272 8.21 29.92 -6.06
N LYS A 273 7.62 31.10 -6.22
CA LYS A 273 7.19 31.60 -7.53
C LYS A 273 8.37 32.28 -8.21
N TYR A 274 8.56 32.00 -9.49
CA TYR A 274 9.63 32.56 -10.30
C TYR A 274 9.09 33.19 -11.57
N GLN A 275 9.70 34.32 -11.93
CA GLN A 275 9.64 34.89 -13.26
C GLN A 275 11.00 34.62 -13.93
N LEU A 276 10.99 33.94 -15.07
CA LEU A 276 12.18 33.60 -15.84
C LEU A 276 12.14 34.31 -17.19
N THR A 277 13.23 35.02 -17.48
CA THR A 277 13.43 35.79 -18.70
C THR A 277 14.65 35.25 -19.43
N ALA A 278 14.48 34.87 -20.69
CA ALA A 278 15.54 34.54 -21.63
C ALA A 278 15.72 35.70 -22.61
N THR A 279 16.95 36.19 -22.77
CA THR A 279 17.27 37.27 -23.71
C THR A 279 18.39 36.86 -24.66
N ALA A 280 18.24 37.17 -25.94
CA ALA A 280 19.27 37.00 -26.97
C ALA A 280 19.27 38.25 -27.86
N GLY A 281 20.28 39.10 -27.73
CA GLY A 281 20.31 40.41 -28.40
C GLY A 281 19.10 41.27 -28.00
N SER A 282 18.26 41.64 -28.96
CA SER A 282 17.01 42.37 -28.72
C SER A 282 15.79 41.48 -28.43
N ALA A 283 15.91 40.15 -28.60
CA ALA A 283 14.81 39.22 -28.39
C ALA A 283 14.65 38.86 -26.91
N VAL A 284 13.40 38.78 -26.45
CA VAL A 284 13.05 38.45 -25.07
C VAL A 284 11.93 37.41 -25.06
N SER A 285 12.06 36.38 -24.23
CA SER A 285 11.01 35.42 -23.90
C SER A 285 10.89 35.33 -22.38
N GLN A 286 9.66 35.38 -21.87
CA GLN A 286 9.42 35.40 -20.44
C GLN A 286 8.26 34.47 -20.08
N ILE A 287 8.42 33.76 -18.97
CA ILE A 287 7.40 32.89 -18.37
C ILE A 287 7.40 33.07 -16.86
N GLU A 288 6.29 32.67 -16.24
CA GLU A 288 6.16 32.52 -14.80
C GLU A 288 5.90 31.05 -14.46
N PHE A 289 6.51 30.54 -13.39
CA PHE A 289 6.27 29.18 -12.92
C PHE A 289 6.48 29.09 -11.41
N THR A 290 5.97 28.03 -10.79
CA THR A 290 6.13 27.78 -9.36
C THR A 290 7.00 26.54 -9.14
N VAL A 291 7.96 26.63 -8.23
CA VAL A 291 8.75 25.51 -7.76
C VAL A 291 8.23 25.09 -6.39
N GLU A 292 7.96 23.81 -6.20
CA GLU A 292 7.48 23.24 -4.93
C GLU A 292 8.39 22.14 -4.42
N ALA A 293 8.60 22.10 -3.11
CA ALA A 293 9.22 20.95 -2.44
C ALA A 293 8.16 19.91 -2.07
N VAL A 294 8.58 18.64 -2.05
CA VAL A 294 7.80 17.53 -1.49
C VAL A 294 8.28 17.26 -0.09
N LYS A 295 7.36 17.20 0.88
CA LYS A 295 7.66 16.62 2.19
C LYS A 295 7.32 15.14 2.17
N GLU A 296 8.34 14.29 2.26
CA GLU A 296 8.13 12.86 2.46
C GLU A 296 7.94 12.56 3.95
N LEU A 297 6.90 11.80 4.27
CA LEU A 297 6.57 11.35 5.61
C LEU A 297 6.36 9.83 5.63
N GLN A 298 6.60 9.20 6.76
CA GLN A 298 6.43 7.77 6.99
C GLN A 298 5.65 7.53 8.26
N PHE A 299 4.62 6.70 8.21
CA PHE A 299 3.74 6.45 9.35
C PHE A 299 3.36 4.97 9.49
N GLY A 300 3.65 4.38 10.65
CA GLY A 300 3.26 3.00 10.98
C GLY A 300 1.92 2.95 11.72
N VAL A 301 1.00 2.08 11.30
CA VAL A 301 -0.29 1.85 11.97
C VAL A 301 -0.37 0.39 12.40
N PHE A 302 -0.65 0.15 13.68
CA PHE A 302 -0.57 -1.17 14.31
C PHE A 302 -1.89 -1.52 14.98
N PHE A 303 -2.68 -2.40 14.37
CA PHE A 303 -3.99 -2.83 14.86
C PHE A 303 -3.90 -4.14 15.63
N ASP A 304 -4.15 -4.12 16.94
CA ASP A 304 -4.03 -5.33 17.73
C ASP A 304 -5.28 -6.24 17.69
N GLY A 305 -5.11 -7.48 18.16
CA GLY A 305 -6.13 -8.52 18.23
C GLY A 305 -7.25 -8.21 19.23
N THR A 306 -8.35 -8.96 19.14
CA THR A 306 -9.50 -8.74 20.01
C THR A 306 -9.16 -9.03 21.48
N GLY A 307 -9.51 -8.08 22.35
CA GLY A 307 -9.17 -8.15 23.77
C GLY A 307 -7.73 -7.74 24.11
N ASN A 308 -6.87 -7.45 23.11
CA ASN A 308 -5.47 -7.06 23.36
C ASN A 308 -5.27 -5.55 23.47
N ASN A 309 -4.58 -5.12 24.52
CA ASN A 309 -4.24 -3.74 24.77
C ASN A 309 -2.81 -3.65 25.27
N ARG A 310 -1.89 -3.21 24.41
CA ARG A 310 -0.48 -2.93 24.71
C ARG A 310 -0.22 -2.32 26.08
N GLN A 311 -0.96 -1.30 26.51
CA GLN A 311 -0.70 -0.65 27.80
C GLN A 311 -1.01 -1.60 28.96
N VAL A 312 -2.17 -2.25 28.91
CA VAL A 312 -2.59 -3.22 29.92
C VAL A 312 -1.69 -4.45 29.86
N ASP A 313 -1.45 -5.00 28.68
CA ASP A 313 -0.65 -6.22 28.47
C ASP A 313 0.82 -6.03 28.84
N MET A 314 1.33 -4.79 28.89
CA MET A 314 2.68 -4.49 29.39
C MET A 314 2.74 -4.15 30.88
N GLN A 315 1.70 -3.52 31.45
CA GLN A 315 1.67 -3.12 32.86
C GLN A 315 1.20 -4.25 33.77
N CYS A 316 0.24 -5.03 33.28
CA CYS A 316 -0.38 -6.16 33.91
C CYS A 316 0.12 -7.48 33.28
N ALA A 317 1.33 -7.47 32.69
CA ALA A 317 2.02 -8.69 32.27
C ALA A 317 2.24 -9.58 33.51
N ASP A 318 1.45 -10.65 33.59
CA ASP A 318 1.54 -11.68 34.62
C ASP A 318 1.92 -13.02 33.96
N ASP A 319 1.87 -14.10 34.74
CA ASP A 319 2.17 -15.43 34.22
C ASP A 319 1.16 -15.87 33.13
N ASP A 320 -0.02 -15.23 32.99
CA ASP A 320 -1.08 -15.64 32.06
C ASP A 320 -1.04 -14.89 30.71
N TYR A 321 -0.48 -13.67 30.62
CA TYR A 321 -0.53 -12.84 29.40
C TYR A 321 0.79 -12.14 29.05
N GLU A 322 1.12 -12.12 27.75
CA GLU A 322 2.21 -11.29 27.20
C GLU A 322 1.69 -10.32 26.11
N PRO A 323 2.42 -9.23 25.81
CA PRO A 323 2.13 -8.38 24.68
C PRO A 323 2.19 -9.13 23.34
N THR A 324 1.24 -8.83 22.44
CA THR A 324 1.18 -9.44 21.10
C THR A 324 2.38 -9.08 20.22
N ASN A 325 2.53 -9.77 19.10
CA ASN A 325 3.51 -9.42 18.07
C ASN A 325 3.25 -8.03 17.46
N ILE A 326 2.01 -7.53 17.49
CA ILE A 326 1.69 -6.16 17.06
C ILE A 326 2.27 -5.13 18.03
N ALA A 327 2.11 -5.34 19.34
CA ALA A 327 2.72 -4.49 20.36
C ALA A 327 4.27 -4.50 20.25
N LYS A 328 4.87 -5.68 20.09
CA LYS A 328 6.33 -5.85 19.91
C LYS A 328 6.83 -5.12 18.65
N LEU A 329 6.14 -5.24 17.50
CA LEU A 329 6.51 -4.51 16.28
C LEU A 329 6.32 -2.99 16.43
N PHE A 330 5.30 -2.54 17.16
CA PHE A 330 5.11 -1.11 17.45
C PHE A 330 6.26 -0.53 18.29
N GLU A 331 6.80 -1.27 19.26
CA GLU A 331 8.00 -0.86 20.01
C GLU A 331 9.25 -0.73 19.12
N LEU A 332 9.40 -1.64 18.16
CA LEU A 332 10.49 -1.60 17.20
C LEU A 332 10.34 -0.48 16.17
N TYR A 333 9.13 0.06 15.97
CA TYR A 333 8.94 1.18 15.07
C TYR A 333 9.46 2.47 15.73
N PRO A 334 10.29 3.28 15.04
CA PRO A 334 10.86 4.50 15.61
C PRO A 334 9.80 5.44 16.16
N GLN A 335 10.13 6.09 17.28
CA GLN A 335 9.29 7.15 17.82
C GLN A 335 9.20 8.30 16.84
N GLN A 336 8.14 9.09 17.01
CA GLN A 336 7.89 10.24 16.17
C GLN A 336 9.07 11.23 16.23
N ASP A 337 9.51 11.73 15.07
CA ASP A 337 10.61 12.68 14.98
C ASP A 337 10.31 13.89 14.10
N ALA A 338 11.18 14.90 14.17
CA ALA A 338 11.08 16.11 13.35
C ALA A 338 11.32 15.83 11.85
N LEU A 339 11.85 14.66 11.50
CA LEU A 339 12.22 14.30 10.13
C LEU A 339 11.03 13.76 9.34
N GLY A 340 9.99 13.28 10.01
CA GLY A 340 8.74 12.87 9.40
C GLY A 340 8.41 11.40 9.61
N LEU A 341 8.93 10.77 10.66
CA LEU A 341 8.48 9.46 11.13
C LEU A 341 7.37 9.63 12.16
N GLY A 342 6.33 8.81 12.09
CA GLY A 342 5.27 8.70 13.10
C GLY A 342 4.76 7.26 13.22
N LYS A 343 4.04 6.98 14.30
CA LYS A 343 3.40 5.68 14.52
C LYS A 343 2.12 5.83 15.35
N ALA A 344 1.19 4.91 15.15
CA ALA A 344 -0.02 4.77 15.96
C ALA A 344 -0.24 3.30 16.32
N TYR A 345 -0.51 3.07 17.60
CA TYR A 345 -1.01 1.80 18.11
C TYR A 345 -2.52 1.91 18.30
N ILE A 346 -3.26 0.96 17.76
CA ILE A 346 -4.72 0.91 17.81
C ILE A 346 -5.09 -0.34 18.60
N LYS A 347 -5.68 -0.14 19.78
CA LYS A 347 -6.05 -1.24 20.68
C LYS A 347 -7.10 -2.16 20.05
N GLY A 348 -7.11 -3.39 20.51
CA GLY A 348 -8.02 -4.44 20.07
C GLY A 348 -9.48 -4.06 20.13
N ILE A 349 -10.29 -4.66 19.26
CA ILE A 349 -11.74 -4.60 19.42
C ILE A 349 -12.11 -5.36 20.69
N GLY A 350 -12.92 -4.74 21.56
CA GLY A 350 -13.38 -5.37 22.80
C GLY A 350 -12.55 -5.10 24.04
N THR A 351 -11.57 -4.20 24.01
CA THR A 351 -10.80 -3.78 25.19
C THR A 351 -11.47 -2.62 25.93
N TYR A 352 -11.30 -2.55 27.25
CA TYR A 352 -11.70 -1.40 28.08
C TYR A 352 -10.82 -0.16 27.84
N ASP A 353 -11.19 0.97 28.47
CA ASP A 353 -10.37 2.18 28.54
C ASP A 353 -9.27 2.05 29.59
N ASP A 354 -8.14 2.71 29.31
CA ASP A 354 -6.83 2.43 29.89
C ASP A 354 -6.75 2.68 31.41
N ASP A 355 -7.68 3.45 31.96
CA ASP A 355 -7.72 3.84 33.38
C ASP A 355 -8.50 2.86 34.28
N LEU A 356 -9.25 1.89 33.74
CA LEU A 356 -10.16 1.02 34.52
C LEU A 356 -9.71 -0.45 34.65
N ALA A 357 -8.73 -0.89 33.85
CA ALA A 357 -8.43 -2.31 33.67
C ALA A 357 -7.53 -2.94 34.75
N CYS A 358 -6.50 -2.22 35.22
CA CYS A 358 -5.53 -2.80 36.17
C CYS A 358 -5.98 -2.73 37.65
N GLU A 359 -6.99 -1.92 38.02
CA GLU A 359 -7.51 -1.87 39.41
C GLU A 359 -8.65 -2.87 39.69
N SER A 360 -9.43 -3.26 38.66
CA SER A 360 -10.64 -4.08 38.84
C SER A 360 -10.42 -5.58 38.58
N GLY A 361 -9.37 -5.96 37.85
CA GLY A 361 -9.18 -7.34 37.38
C GLY A 361 -10.31 -7.84 36.46
N GLU A 362 -11.24 -6.96 36.06
CA GLU A 362 -12.37 -7.33 35.20
C GLU A 362 -11.92 -7.42 33.75
N LYS A 363 -12.00 -8.62 33.18
CA LYS A 363 -11.81 -8.86 31.74
C LYS A 363 -13.07 -8.49 30.98
N ALA A 364 -12.90 -8.01 29.75
CA ALA A 364 -14.02 -7.62 28.90
C ALA A 364 -15.07 -8.72 28.79
N ASP A 365 -16.34 -8.39 28.87
CA ASP A 365 -17.40 -9.37 28.60
C ASP A 365 -17.40 -9.70 27.11
N TYR A 366 -16.81 -10.85 26.77
CA TYR A 366 -16.64 -11.34 25.41
C TYR A 366 -17.94 -11.87 24.79
N SER A 367 -19.03 -12.02 25.58
CA SER A 367 -20.26 -12.69 25.15
C SER A 367 -21.06 -11.94 24.07
N ASN A 368 -20.84 -10.63 23.90
CA ASN A 368 -21.56 -9.79 22.94
C ASN A 368 -20.66 -9.15 21.86
N LEU A 369 -19.39 -9.56 21.77
CA LEU A 369 -18.42 -8.94 20.85
C LEU A 369 -18.70 -9.22 19.37
N GLU A 370 -19.32 -10.35 19.07
CA GLU A 370 -19.67 -10.73 17.71
C GLU A 370 -20.61 -9.71 17.08
N GLN A 371 -21.67 -9.30 17.78
CA GLN A 371 -22.62 -8.30 17.26
C GLN A 371 -22.03 -6.87 17.19
N ALA A 372 -20.96 -6.59 17.94
CA ALA A 372 -20.37 -5.25 18.06
C ALA A 372 -19.19 -4.99 17.12
N PHE A 373 -18.68 -5.99 16.39
CA PHE A 373 -17.45 -5.82 15.61
C PHE A 373 -17.61 -4.83 14.44
N GLY A 374 -18.76 -4.74 13.78
CA GLY A 374 -18.94 -3.85 12.63
C GLY A 374 -18.93 -2.38 13.03
N LEU A 375 -19.56 -2.06 14.17
CA LEU A 375 -19.53 -0.74 14.78
C LEU A 375 -18.13 -0.38 15.29
N LYS A 376 -17.40 -1.35 15.87
CA LYS A 376 -16.08 -1.12 16.46
C LYS A 376 -14.92 -1.11 15.43
N VAL A 377 -15.04 -1.79 14.29
CA VAL A 377 -14.04 -1.70 13.19
C VAL A 377 -13.97 -0.27 12.65
N ASN A 378 -15.12 0.35 12.41
CA ASN A 378 -15.17 1.74 11.95
C ASN A 378 -14.51 2.69 12.94
N SER A 379 -14.78 2.56 14.24
CA SER A 379 -14.15 3.41 15.24
C SER A 379 -12.63 3.23 15.31
N ARG A 380 -12.11 2.00 15.15
CA ARG A 380 -10.65 1.76 15.06
C ARG A 380 -10.03 2.37 13.81
N ILE A 381 -10.72 2.33 12.67
CA ILE A 381 -10.26 2.98 11.44
C ILE A 381 -10.26 4.51 11.62
N GLU A 382 -11.30 5.07 12.23
CA GLU A 382 -11.40 6.50 12.53
C GLU A 382 -10.28 6.95 13.47
N GLU A 383 -10.01 6.18 14.52
CA GLU A 383 -8.91 6.39 15.45
C GLU A 383 -7.56 6.42 14.71
N ALA A 384 -7.29 5.43 13.84
CA ALA A 384 -6.07 5.39 13.03
C ALA A 384 -5.94 6.61 12.10
N VAL A 385 -7.03 6.99 11.45
CA VAL A 385 -7.08 8.16 10.56
C VAL A 385 -6.86 9.45 11.33
N GLN A 386 -7.40 9.56 12.55
CA GLN A 386 -7.20 10.70 13.44
C GLN A 386 -5.73 10.84 13.84
N TYR A 387 -5.04 9.75 14.18
CA TYR A 387 -3.60 9.79 14.45
C TYR A 387 -2.79 10.27 13.25
N VAL A 388 -3.10 9.75 12.05
CA VAL A 388 -2.45 10.19 10.80
C VAL A 388 -2.73 11.67 10.53
N SER A 389 -3.97 12.11 10.74
CA SER A 389 -4.41 13.51 10.63
C SER A 389 -3.59 14.43 11.53
N THR A 390 -3.56 14.14 12.83
CA THR A 390 -2.81 14.93 13.82
C THR A 390 -1.30 14.94 13.53
N PHE A 391 -0.78 13.85 12.98
CA PHE A 391 0.59 13.79 12.51
C PHE A 391 0.84 14.70 11.30
N LEU A 392 -0.06 14.72 10.31
CA LEU A 392 0.04 15.58 9.13
C LEU A 392 -0.05 17.07 9.47
N ASP A 393 -0.88 17.45 10.45
CA ASP A 393 -1.04 18.85 10.88
C ASP A 393 0.28 19.49 11.33
N ARG A 394 1.19 18.69 11.89
CA ARG A 394 2.54 19.16 12.28
C ARG A 394 3.40 19.60 11.09
N PHE A 395 3.07 19.15 9.88
CA PHE A 395 3.79 19.46 8.65
C PHE A 395 2.96 20.32 7.68
N ALA A 396 1.85 20.90 8.15
CA ALA A 396 0.98 21.75 7.34
C ALA A 396 1.67 23.06 6.87
N GLY A 397 2.70 23.52 7.59
CA GLY A 397 3.51 24.68 7.23
C GLY A 397 4.65 24.35 6.25
N GLY A 398 4.80 25.15 5.20
CA GLY A 398 6.01 25.15 4.35
C GLY A 398 6.02 24.22 3.13
N TYR A 399 5.04 23.33 2.97
CA TYR A 399 4.98 22.41 1.82
C TYR A 399 3.58 22.41 1.18
N ASN A 400 3.50 22.36 -0.15
CA ASN A 400 2.22 22.27 -0.89
C ASN A 400 1.84 20.83 -1.23
N ARG A 401 2.82 19.92 -1.23
CA ARG A 401 2.65 18.49 -1.46
C ARG A 401 3.36 17.66 -0.39
N ILE A 402 2.66 16.66 0.11
CA ILE A 402 3.14 15.67 1.07
C ILE A 402 3.03 14.29 0.44
N ASP A 403 4.12 13.52 0.47
CA ASP A 403 4.14 12.11 0.09
C ASP A 403 4.16 11.28 1.38
N LEU A 404 3.02 10.69 1.75
CA LEU A 404 2.86 9.88 2.96
C LEU A 404 3.00 8.39 2.64
N VAL A 405 4.02 7.76 3.21
CA VAL A 405 4.23 6.31 3.16
C VAL A 405 3.65 5.67 4.42
N LEU A 406 2.78 4.68 4.25
CA LEU A 406 2.15 3.95 5.34
C LEU A 406 2.67 2.50 5.40
N ASP A 407 2.96 2.05 6.60
CA ASP A 407 3.12 0.63 6.93
C ASP A 407 1.98 0.23 7.87
N ILE A 408 1.22 -0.80 7.50
CA ILE A 408 0.01 -1.18 8.23
C ILE A 408 0.19 -2.61 8.71
N PHE A 409 0.05 -2.83 10.01
CA PHE A 409 0.14 -4.13 10.63
C PHE A 409 -1.16 -4.47 11.34
N GLY A 410 -1.54 -5.74 11.37
CA GLY A 410 -2.62 -6.18 12.24
C GLY A 410 -2.61 -7.66 12.57
N PHE A 411 -3.20 -8.00 13.72
CA PHE A 411 -3.41 -9.37 14.19
C PHE A 411 -4.91 -9.66 14.33
N SER A 412 -5.36 -10.85 13.92
CA SER A 412 -6.74 -11.31 14.14
C SER A 412 -7.77 -10.38 13.49
N ARG A 413 -8.73 -9.91 14.28
CA ARG A 413 -9.71 -8.87 13.99
C ARG A 413 -9.05 -7.49 13.73
N GLY A 414 -7.89 -7.22 14.31
CA GLY A 414 -7.03 -6.09 13.94
C GLY A 414 -6.46 -6.21 12.53
N ALA A 415 -6.12 -7.42 12.07
CA ALA A 415 -5.70 -7.67 10.68
C ALA A 415 -6.86 -7.43 9.68
N ALA A 416 -8.09 -7.77 10.06
CA ALA A 416 -9.27 -7.44 9.25
C ALA A 416 -9.46 -5.91 9.17
N THR A 417 -9.26 -5.21 10.29
CA THR A 417 -9.33 -3.74 10.35
C THR A 417 -8.22 -3.09 9.51
N ALA A 418 -7.00 -3.64 9.52
CA ALA A 418 -5.90 -3.24 8.66
C ALA A 418 -6.27 -3.35 7.16
N ARG A 419 -6.86 -4.48 6.75
CA ARG A 419 -7.33 -4.70 5.37
C ARG A 419 -8.44 -3.71 4.98
N ALA A 420 -9.39 -3.48 5.89
CA ALA A 420 -10.45 -2.51 5.68
C ALA A 420 -9.90 -1.08 5.52
N LEU A 421 -8.92 -0.67 6.34
CA LEU A 421 -8.22 0.61 6.19
C LEU A 421 -7.52 0.70 4.82
N VAL A 422 -6.80 -0.34 4.41
CA VAL A 422 -6.13 -0.40 3.10
C VAL A 422 -7.12 -0.14 1.97
N ASN A 423 -8.28 -0.79 1.99
CA ASN A 423 -9.33 -0.60 0.98
C ASN A 423 -9.93 0.81 1.02
N ARG A 424 -10.20 1.35 2.22
CA ARG A 424 -10.67 2.73 2.40
C ARG A 424 -9.70 3.74 1.82
N LEU A 425 -8.41 3.58 2.10
CA LEU A 425 -7.34 4.43 1.55
C LEU A 425 -7.19 4.25 0.03
N HIS A 426 -7.39 3.04 -0.50
CA HIS A 426 -7.33 2.80 -1.93
C HIS A 426 -8.47 3.51 -2.68
N ARG A 427 -9.68 3.54 -2.13
CA ARG A 427 -10.82 4.29 -2.71
C ARG A 427 -10.52 5.79 -2.82
N LEU A 428 -9.84 6.38 -1.83
CA LEU A 428 -9.43 7.79 -1.89
C LEU A 428 -8.48 8.10 -3.05
N LYS A 429 -7.62 7.15 -3.47
CA LYS A 429 -6.67 7.36 -4.57
C LYS A 429 -7.32 7.40 -5.95
N LYS A 430 -8.52 6.84 -6.10
CA LYS A 430 -9.26 6.81 -7.38
C LYS A 430 -10.06 8.08 -7.65
N MET A 431 -10.20 8.96 -6.66
CA MET A 431 -10.75 10.30 -6.90
C MET A 431 -9.72 11.13 -7.68
N PRO A 432 -10.14 11.95 -8.65
CA PRO A 432 -9.23 12.76 -9.45
C PRO A 432 -8.47 13.73 -8.54
N ASN A 433 -7.19 13.39 -8.30
CA ASN A 433 -6.18 14.10 -7.54
C ASN A 433 -6.31 14.07 -6.00
N ASN A 434 -5.83 12.99 -5.39
CA ASN A 434 -5.25 12.97 -4.03
C ASN A 434 -6.19 13.37 -2.87
N ALA A 435 -5.91 12.85 -1.67
CA ALA A 435 -6.56 13.42 -0.50
C ALA A 435 -6.02 14.83 -0.29
N TYR A 436 -6.88 15.84 -0.29
CA TYR A 436 -6.48 17.16 0.18
C TYR A 436 -6.58 17.18 1.70
N TRP A 437 -5.49 17.55 2.36
CA TRP A 437 -5.44 17.79 3.80
C TRP A 437 -5.03 19.24 4.05
N SER A 438 -5.89 20.02 4.69
CA SER A 438 -5.59 21.44 4.98
C SER A 438 -5.12 22.23 3.75
N ASN A 439 -5.79 22.05 2.59
CA ASN A 439 -5.43 22.61 1.28
C ASN A 439 -4.09 22.13 0.69
N LYS A 440 -3.52 21.05 1.22
CA LYS A 440 -2.28 20.42 0.73
C LYS A 440 -2.60 19.14 0.00
N GLN A 441 -1.84 18.86 -1.06
CA GLN A 441 -1.95 17.62 -1.78
C GLN A 441 -1.23 16.50 -1.01
N VAL A 442 -1.96 15.47 -0.56
CA VAL A 442 -1.37 14.31 0.12
C VAL A 442 -1.43 13.07 -0.77
N ILE A 443 -0.25 12.55 -1.12
CA ILE A 443 -0.10 11.32 -1.89
C ILE A 443 0.18 10.17 -0.92
N ILE A 444 -0.80 9.28 -0.75
CA ILE A 444 -0.69 8.14 0.15
C ILE A 444 -0.13 6.91 -0.59
N LYS A 445 0.90 6.28 -0.05
CA LYS A 445 1.53 5.05 -0.56
C LYS A 445 1.58 4.02 0.56
N ILE A 446 0.97 2.85 0.38
CA ILE A 446 1.05 1.78 1.37
C ILE A 446 2.24 0.91 0.98
N ARG A 447 3.34 0.99 1.75
CA ARG A 447 4.60 0.28 1.48
C ARG A 447 4.50 -1.17 1.91
N PHE A 448 3.99 -1.43 3.11
CA PHE A 448 3.90 -2.77 3.67
C PHE A 448 2.56 -2.99 4.38
N CYS A 449 1.94 -4.15 4.15
CA CYS A 449 0.79 -4.63 4.91
C CYS A 449 1.14 -5.99 5.53
N GLY A 450 1.39 -6.00 6.85
CA GLY A 450 1.77 -7.20 7.60
C GLY A 450 0.59 -7.72 8.41
N LEU A 451 0.17 -8.96 8.15
CA LEU A 451 -1.02 -9.55 8.73
C LEU A 451 -0.65 -10.82 9.51
N PHE A 452 -1.17 -10.94 10.72
CA PHE A 452 -1.14 -12.17 11.50
C PHE A 452 -2.57 -12.71 11.60
N ASP A 453 -2.76 -13.90 11.04
CA ASP A 453 -3.93 -14.76 11.15
C ASP A 453 -5.28 -14.02 11.11
N THR A 454 -5.61 -13.44 9.96
CA THR A 454 -6.80 -12.59 9.80
C THR A 454 -8.09 -13.34 10.11
N VAL A 455 -8.90 -12.79 11.02
CA VAL A 455 -10.26 -13.26 11.32
C VAL A 455 -11.25 -12.15 11.01
N GLY A 456 -12.08 -12.36 9.98
CA GLY A 456 -13.02 -11.37 9.44
C GLY A 456 -14.45 -11.44 9.98
N SER A 457 -14.78 -12.45 10.80
CA SER A 457 -16.17 -12.85 11.06
C SER A 457 -16.96 -11.94 12.00
N ILE A 458 -18.19 -11.62 11.55
CA ILE A 458 -19.43 -11.58 12.34
C ILE A 458 -20.51 -12.34 11.56
N GLY A 459 -21.13 -13.32 12.17
CA GLY A 459 -22.39 -13.94 11.71
C GLY A 459 -22.80 -15.10 12.61
N LEU A 460 -24.12 -15.30 12.77
CA LEU A 460 -24.68 -16.59 13.19
C LEU A 460 -24.42 -17.63 12.08
N PRO A 461 -24.28 -18.93 12.40
CA PRO A 461 -24.12 -19.95 11.37
C PRO A 461 -25.32 -19.93 10.40
N GLY A 462 -25.08 -19.73 9.10
CA GLY A 462 -26.09 -19.98 8.07
C GLY A 462 -26.37 -18.89 7.02
N ASP A 463 -25.81 -17.68 7.12
CA ASP A 463 -26.05 -16.63 6.12
C ASP A 463 -24.73 -16.16 5.47
N GLU A 464 -24.66 -16.16 4.13
CA GLU A 464 -23.50 -15.77 3.31
C GLU A 464 -23.11 -14.26 3.42
N ASP A 465 -23.72 -13.50 4.33
CA ASP A 465 -23.53 -12.07 4.49
C ASP A 465 -22.49 -11.75 5.58
N ASN A 466 -21.23 -11.62 5.15
CA ASN A 466 -20.15 -10.96 5.90
C ASN A 466 -20.47 -9.47 6.14
N MET A 467 -21.38 -9.17 7.08
CA MET A 467 -21.87 -7.82 7.40
C MET A 467 -20.82 -6.71 7.14
N SER A 468 -20.97 -6.03 6.00
CA SER A 468 -20.56 -4.63 5.70
C SER A 468 -19.09 -4.23 5.52
N PHE A 469 -18.07 -5.11 5.55
CA PHE A 469 -16.67 -4.70 5.29
C PHE A 469 -15.95 -5.52 4.21
N ASN A 470 -15.51 -4.81 3.17
CA ASN A 470 -14.66 -5.38 2.14
C ASN A 470 -13.25 -5.65 2.71
N LEU A 471 -12.93 -6.92 2.95
CA LEU A 471 -11.60 -7.37 3.36
C LEU A 471 -10.73 -7.79 2.16
N ASN A 472 -11.25 -7.75 0.94
CA ASN A 472 -10.52 -8.23 -0.22
C ASN A 472 -9.33 -7.32 -0.54
N LEU A 473 -8.19 -7.89 -0.88
CA LEU A 473 -7.01 -7.11 -1.29
C LEU A 473 -6.75 -7.35 -2.78
N GLY A 474 -6.67 -6.24 -3.53
CA GLY A 474 -6.38 -6.22 -4.96
C GLY A 474 -4.89 -6.02 -5.23
N TRP A 475 -4.48 -6.21 -6.48
CA TRP A 475 -3.10 -6.10 -6.95
C TRP A 475 -2.40 -4.75 -6.68
N THR A 476 -3.15 -3.70 -6.31
CA THR A 476 -2.66 -2.34 -6.03
C THR A 476 -2.95 -1.88 -4.59
N SER A 477 -3.43 -2.78 -3.73
CA SER A 477 -3.78 -2.46 -2.35
C SER A 477 -2.54 -1.99 -1.54
N ALA A 478 -1.40 -2.66 -1.69
CA ALA A 478 -0.12 -2.27 -1.08
C ALA A 478 1.06 -2.64 -1.99
N LYS A 479 2.25 -2.08 -1.73
CA LYS A 479 3.48 -2.46 -2.46
C LYS A 479 4.01 -3.83 -2.06
N ALA A 480 3.68 -4.30 -0.86
CA ALA A 480 3.91 -5.66 -0.39
C ALA A 480 2.84 -6.03 0.65
N VAL A 481 2.36 -7.27 0.59
CA VAL A 481 1.44 -7.85 1.58
C VAL A 481 2.04 -9.17 2.06
N TYR A 482 2.14 -9.34 3.37
CA TYR A 482 2.63 -10.57 3.98
C TYR A 482 1.67 -11.05 5.05
N HIS A 483 1.15 -12.26 4.92
CA HIS A 483 0.17 -12.85 5.82
C HIS A 483 0.71 -14.14 6.41
N LEU A 484 0.90 -14.17 7.73
CA LEU A 484 1.22 -15.39 8.48
C LEU A 484 -0.08 -15.98 9.02
N THR A 485 -0.31 -17.28 8.83
CA THR A 485 -1.58 -17.95 9.17
C THR A 485 -1.35 -19.16 10.05
N ALA A 486 -2.31 -19.45 10.94
CA ALA A 486 -2.24 -20.53 11.92
C ALA A 486 -2.79 -21.85 11.35
N PHE A 487 -1.95 -22.89 11.33
CA PHE A 487 -2.32 -24.22 10.86
C PHE A 487 -3.21 -24.99 11.85
N HIS A 488 -2.94 -24.88 13.16
CA HIS A 488 -3.64 -25.65 14.21
C HIS A 488 -4.83 -24.90 14.83
N GLU A 489 -5.23 -23.76 14.27
CA GLU A 489 -6.45 -23.08 14.68
C GLU A 489 -7.68 -23.76 14.07
N VAL A 490 -8.60 -24.25 14.89
CA VAL A 490 -9.78 -25.00 14.44
C VAL A 490 -11.10 -24.51 15.05
N ARG A 491 -11.08 -23.41 15.84
CA ARG A 491 -12.30 -22.88 16.46
C ARG A 491 -13.26 -22.34 15.39
N GLU A 492 -14.53 -22.70 15.53
CA GLU A 492 -15.65 -22.25 14.69
C GLU A 492 -15.68 -20.71 14.53
N TYR A 493 -15.49 -19.97 15.61
CA TYR A 493 -15.55 -18.50 15.60
C TYR A 493 -14.25 -17.81 15.17
N PHE A 494 -13.23 -18.57 14.72
CA PHE A 494 -11.95 -18.06 14.23
C PHE A 494 -11.67 -18.45 12.77
N PRO A 495 -12.61 -18.26 11.83
CA PRO A 495 -12.39 -18.60 10.44
C PRO A 495 -11.27 -17.74 9.85
N LEU A 496 -10.42 -18.36 9.03
CA LEU A 496 -9.33 -17.68 8.37
C LEU A 496 -9.87 -16.85 7.20
N SER A 497 -9.55 -15.56 7.15
CA SER A 497 -9.68 -14.77 5.93
C SER A 497 -8.36 -14.81 5.16
N SER A 498 -8.19 -15.79 4.28
CA SER A 498 -6.98 -15.93 3.45
C SER A 498 -6.84 -14.75 2.47
N ILE A 499 -5.60 -14.38 2.14
CA ILE A 499 -5.31 -13.46 1.03
C ILE A 499 -5.21 -14.18 -0.32
N ARG A 500 -5.26 -15.51 -0.32
CA ARG A 500 -5.33 -16.35 -1.52
C ARG A 500 -6.75 -16.40 -2.04
N THR A 501 -6.88 -16.57 -3.35
CA THR A 501 -8.16 -16.88 -4.01
C THR A 501 -8.57 -18.33 -3.73
N ASN A 502 -9.83 -18.67 -4.00
CA ASN A 502 -10.35 -20.04 -3.91
C ASN A 502 -9.61 -21.09 -4.77
N ILE A 503 -8.88 -20.66 -5.80
CA ILE A 503 -7.99 -21.50 -6.61
C ILE A 503 -6.52 -21.51 -6.12
N ASN A 504 -6.29 -21.15 -4.85
CA ASN A 504 -4.97 -21.12 -4.19
C ASN A 504 -3.92 -20.23 -4.89
N LYS A 505 -4.34 -19.10 -5.48
CA LYS A 505 -3.45 -18.11 -6.10
C LYS A 505 -3.40 -16.83 -5.28
N LEU A 506 -2.23 -16.20 -5.29
CA LEU A 506 -2.03 -14.87 -4.69
C LEU A 506 -2.41 -13.78 -5.71
N PRO A 507 -2.90 -12.60 -5.25
CA PRO A 507 -3.36 -11.53 -6.15
C PRO A 507 -2.27 -10.94 -7.05
N ALA A 508 -1.03 -10.92 -6.58
CA ALA A 508 0.12 -10.38 -7.31
C ALA A 508 1.44 -10.96 -6.76
N PRO A 509 2.58 -10.86 -7.50
CA PRO A 509 3.86 -11.42 -7.07
C PRO A 509 4.47 -10.83 -5.79
N HIS A 510 3.95 -9.69 -5.33
CA HIS A 510 4.38 -9.02 -4.09
C HIS A 510 3.45 -9.30 -2.90
N PHE A 511 2.55 -10.28 -3.05
CA PHE A 511 1.74 -10.83 -1.98
C PHE A 511 2.35 -12.18 -1.60
N GLU A 512 2.41 -12.47 -0.31
CA GLU A 512 2.92 -13.71 0.25
C GLU A 512 2.02 -14.14 1.41
N GLU A 513 1.54 -15.39 1.40
CA GLU A 513 0.82 -16.01 2.51
C GLU A 513 1.54 -17.29 2.90
N GLU A 514 1.97 -17.36 4.16
CA GLU A 514 2.69 -18.47 4.74
C GLU A 514 1.87 -19.08 5.87
N VAL A 515 1.78 -20.41 5.85
CA VAL A 515 1.10 -21.19 6.87
C VAL A 515 2.15 -21.66 7.86
N LEU A 516 1.98 -21.31 9.13
CA LEU A 516 2.91 -21.66 10.19
C LEU A 516 2.26 -22.65 11.17
N PRO A 517 3.05 -23.56 11.75
CA PRO A 517 2.58 -24.41 12.84
C PRO A 517 2.23 -23.54 14.05
N GLY A 518 1.02 -23.70 14.57
CA GLY A 518 0.56 -22.99 15.76
C GLY A 518 -0.95 -22.74 15.74
N ALA A 519 -1.52 -22.46 16.91
CA ALA A 519 -2.83 -21.85 17.07
C ALA A 519 -2.79 -20.34 16.79
N HIS A 520 -3.96 -19.67 16.85
CA HIS A 520 -4.11 -18.25 16.55
C HIS A 520 -3.09 -17.33 17.25
N SER A 521 -2.94 -17.47 18.56
CA SER A 521 -2.01 -16.66 19.37
C SER A 521 -0.58 -17.20 19.38
N ASP A 522 -0.34 -18.42 18.90
CA ASP A 522 1.02 -18.88 18.56
C ASP A 522 1.57 -18.15 17.33
N ILE A 523 0.69 -17.54 16.51
CA ILE A 523 1.09 -16.72 15.36
C ILE A 523 1.06 -15.23 15.73
N GLY A 524 0.00 -14.78 16.39
CA GLY A 524 -0.18 -13.37 16.78
C GLY A 524 0.55 -12.93 18.04
N GLY A 525 1.00 -13.85 18.88
CA GLY A 525 1.41 -13.58 20.25
C GLY A 525 0.22 -13.42 21.21
N GLY A 526 0.52 -13.33 22.51
CA GLY A 526 -0.48 -13.09 23.55
C GLY A 526 -0.48 -14.10 24.70
N TYR A 527 0.24 -15.22 24.57
CA TYR A 527 0.38 -16.23 25.63
C TYR A 527 1.47 -15.84 26.63
N GLY A 528 1.13 -15.78 27.93
CA GLY A 528 2.03 -15.40 29.02
C GLY A 528 3.07 -16.45 29.44
N GLY A 529 3.72 -16.19 30.60
CA GLY A 529 4.75 -17.00 31.23
C GLY A 529 4.30 -18.36 31.83
N GLU A 530 5.12 -18.96 32.70
CA GLU A 530 5.11 -20.38 33.12
C GLU A 530 3.74 -20.98 33.49
N HIS A 531 2.96 -21.45 32.51
CA HIS A 531 1.67 -22.07 32.81
C HIS A 531 1.36 -23.38 32.10
N ILE A 532 0.59 -24.17 32.85
CA ILE A 532 -0.17 -25.31 32.39
C ILE A 532 -1.22 -24.74 31.44
N GLU A 533 -1.17 -25.11 30.17
CA GLU A 533 -2.26 -24.94 29.23
C GLU A 533 -3.58 -25.27 29.92
N ARG A 534 -4.49 -24.28 29.96
CA ARG A 534 -5.79 -24.35 30.62
C ARG A 534 -6.40 -25.73 30.44
N THR A 535 -6.89 -26.33 31.53
CA THR A 535 -7.58 -27.63 31.55
C THR A 535 -8.43 -27.83 30.30
N ILE A 536 -7.94 -28.62 29.34
CA ILE A 536 -8.65 -28.89 28.08
C ILE A 536 -9.68 -29.96 28.40
N TYR A 537 -10.95 -29.66 28.23
CA TYR A 537 -12.02 -30.64 28.42
C TYR A 537 -12.14 -31.47 27.14
N LEU A 538 -11.63 -32.71 27.19
CA LEU A 538 -11.65 -33.64 26.08
C LEU A 538 -13.02 -34.31 25.92
N GLU A 539 -13.67 -34.62 27.04
CA GLU A 539 -14.95 -35.32 27.07
C GLU A 539 -15.73 -34.94 28.32
N LYS A 540 -17.06 -34.90 28.19
CA LYS A 540 -18.00 -34.57 29.26
C LYS A 540 -19.08 -35.65 29.30
N GLN A 541 -19.37 -36.16 30.50
CA GLN A 541 -20.54 -37.00 30.74
C GLN A 541 -21.36 -36.44 31.89
N ARG A 542 -22.68 -36.37 31.67
CA ARG A 542 -23.66 -36.00 32.70
C ARG A 542 -24.32 -37.26 33.26
N ILE A 543 -24.19 -37.46 34.56
CA ILE A 543 -24.73 -38.61 35.29
C ILE A 543 -25.85 -38.12 36.20
N THR A 544 -27.04 -38.74 36.11
CA THR A 544 -28.19 -38.38 36.96
C THR A 544 -28.76 -39.62 37.65
N TRP A 545 -29.02 -39.54 38.95
CA TRP A 545 -29.67 -40.61 39.71
C TRP A 545 -30.60 -40.07 40.82
N ILE A 546 -31.48 -40.92 41.33
CA ILE A 546 -32.45 -40.59 42.38
C ILE A 546 -32.10 -41.41 43.63
N GLY A 547 -31.98 -40.75 44.80
CA GLY A 547 -31.65 -41.43 46.06
C GLY A 547 -30.15 -41.70 46.28
N ASN A 548 -29.81 -42.75 47.02
CA ASN A 548 -28.43 -43.13 47.40
C ASN A 548 -27.87 -44.30 46.56
N SER A 549 -28.19 -44.40 45.27
CA SER A 549 -27.71 -45.51 44.43
C SER A 549 -26.23 -45.37 44.04
N ASP A 550 -25.33 -45.87 44.90
CA ASP A 550 -23.88 -45.90 44.63
C ASP A 550 -23.49 -46.78 43.41
N SER A 551 -24.34 -47.74 43.03
CA SER A 551 -24.13 -48.63 41.87
C SER A 551 -24.20 -47.88 40.54
N ALA A 552 -25.20 -47.02 40.37
CA ALA A 552 -25.40 -46.16 39.20
C ALA A 552 -24.22 -45.21 38.96
N ARG A 553 -23.73 -44.62 40.06
CA ARG A 553 -22.53 -43.79 40.09
C ARG A 553 -21.28 -44.58 39.68
N SER A 554 -21.13 -45.80 40.19
CA SER A 554 -19.95 -46.65 39.93
C SER A 554 -19.87 -47.08 38.46
N GLN A 555 -20.97 -47.53 37.87
CA GLN A 555 -21.00 -47.95 36.45
C GLN A 555 -20.65 -46.82 35.48
N ALA A 556 -21.15 -45.62 35.72
CA ALA A 556 -20.82 -44.46 34.88
C ALA A 556 -19.37 -43.99 35.06
N LEU A 557 -18.80 -44.08 36.27
CA LEU A 557 -17.37 -43.84 36.50
C LEU A 557 -16.49 -44.91 35.82
N ASP A 558 -16.91 -46.18 35.80
CA ASP A 558 -16.20 -47.25 35.10
C ASP A 558 -16.17 -47.03 33.57
N SER A 559 -17.29 -46.58 32.98
CA SER A 559 -17.34 -46.18 31.57
C SER A 559 -16.36 -45.03 31.27
N MET A 560 -16.34 -43.99 32.11
CA MET A 560 -15.41 -42.87 31.97
C MET A 560 -13.95 -43.27 32.20
N ASN A 561 -13.67 -44.26 33.05
CA ASN A 561 -12.33 -44.80 33.24
C ASN A 561 -11.82 -45.52 31.98
N ASN A 562 -12.67 -46.22 31.24
CA ASN A 562 -12.29 -46.82 29.96
C ASN A 562 -11.98 -45.75 28.90
N ARG A 563 -12.83 -44.71 28.81
CA ARG A 563 -12.59 -43.54 27.95
C ARG A 563 -11.33 -42.77 28.34
N LEU A 564 -11.02 -42.69 29.64
CA LEU A 564 -9.78 -42.10 30.14
C LEU A 564 -8.55 -42.84 29.58
N GLN A 565 -8.57 -44.19 29.53
CA GLN A 565 -7.47 -44.95 28.95
C GLN A 565 -7.34 -44.75 27.44
N PHE A 566 -8.47 -44.64 26.73
CA PHE A 566 -8.47 -44.27 25.31
C PHE A 566 -7.74 -42.94 25.09
N TRP A 567 -8.12 -41.88 25.82
CA TRP A 567 -7.48 -40.56 25.66
C TRP A 567 -6.01 -40.54 26.08
N LYS A 568 -5.63 -41.29 27.13
CA LYS A 568 -4.23 -41.46 27.54
C LYS A 568 -3.38 -42.06 26.42
N ASN A 569 -3.92 -43.03 25.69
CA ASN A 569 -3.23 -43.63 24.55
C ASN A 569 -3.20 -42.66 23.36
N GLU A 570 -4.33 -42.04 23.03
CA GLU A 570 -4.49 -41.12 21.89
C GLU A 570 -3.57 -39.89 21.99
N LYS A 571 -3.34 -39.39 23.21
CA LYS A 571 -2.51 -38.20 23.45
C LYS A 571 -1.12 -38.51 24.00
N ALA A 572 -0.70 -39.77 24.04
CA ALA A 572 0.57 -40.19 24.63
C ALA A 572 1.78 -39.45 24.03
N ALA A 573 1.76 -39.19 22.72
CA ALA A 573 2.83 -38.50 22.00
C ALA A 573 2.94 -37.00 22.36
N PHE A 574 1.85 -36.38 22.79
CA PHE A 574 1.73 -34.93 23.00
C PHE A 574 1.93 -34.49 24.46
N GLY A 575 2.33 -35.42 25.33
CA GLY A 575 2.68 -35.16 26.73
C GLY A 575 1.52 -34.69 27.61
N GLY A 576 1.86 -34.21 28.80
CA GLY A 576 0.90 -33.76 29.80
C GLY A 576 0.18 -34.87 30.57
N ARG A 577 -0.76 -34.47 31.42
CA ARG A 577 -1.51 -35.34 32.32
C ARG A 577 -2.98 -35.35 31.90
N ILE A 578 -3.50 -36.55 31.65
CA ILE A 578 -4.93 -36.77 31.39
C ILE A 578 -5.55 -37.42 32.63
N GLU A 579 -6.57 -36.78 33.17
CA GLU A 579 -7.25 -37.20 34.40
C GLU A 579 -8.75 -36.94 34.36
N LEU A 580 -9.46 -37.53 35.32
CA LEU A 580 -10.88 -37.29 35.53
C LEU A 580 -11.07 -36.17 36.54
N GLU A 581 -11.93 -35.22 36.19
CA GLU A 581 -12.46 -34.23 37.12
C GLU A 581 -13.97 -34.42 37.26
N SER A 582 -14.51 -34.28 38.46
CA SER A 582 -15.95 -34.44 38.68
C SER A 582 -16.51 -33.43 39.67
N GLY A 583 -17.71 -32.92 39.40
CA GLY A 583 -18.48 -32.07 40.30
C GLY A 583 -19.86 -32.67 40.57
N ILE A 584 -20.34 -32.58 41.82
CA ILE A 584 -21.67 -33.05 42.22
C ILE A 584 -22.56 -31.86 42.58
N GLU A 585 -23.70 -31.75 41.91
CA GLU A 585 -24.77 -30.82 42.28
C GLU A 585 -25.99 -31.60 42.77
N THR A 586 -26.55 -31.16 43.91
CA THR A 586 -27.79 -31.76 44.45
C THR A 586 -28.96 -30.85 44.13
N ARG A 587 -29.98 -31.36 43.40
CA ARG A 587 -31.19 -30.59 43.09
C ARG A 587 -32.32 -30.93 44.06
N ALA A 588 -32.82 -29.91 44.75
CA ALA A 588 -33.72 -30.05 45.90
C ALA A 588 -35.11 -30.66 45.58
N ARG A 589 -35.63 -30.54 44.35
CA ARG A 589 -37.05 -30.83 44.09
C ARG A 589 -37.45 -32.32 44.16
N ASN A 590 -36.55 -33.29 43.98
CA ASN A 590 -36.90 -34.73 43.92
C ASN A 590 -35.80 -35.68 44.49
N ASN A 591 -34.87 -35.21 45.33
CA ASN A 591 -33.67 -35.95 45.76
C ASN A 591 -32.85 -36.52 44.57
N THR A 592 -32.87 -35.79 43.46
CA THR A 592 -32.09 -36.09 42.25
C THR A 592 -30.69 -35.51 42.42
N LYS A 593 -29.68 -36.37 42.33
CA LYS A 593 -28.28 -35.98 42.31
C LYS A 593 -27.80 -35.97 40.86
N VAL A 594 -27.06 -34.92 40.49
CA VAL A 594 -26.44 -34.77 39.18
C VAL A 594 -24.95 -34.67 39.39
N MET A 595 -24.18 -35.50 38.69
CA MET A 595 -22.72 -35.43 38.65
C MET A 595 -22.30 -35.14 37.23
N MET A 596 -21.39 -34.17 37.08
CA MET A 596 -20.70 -33.91 35.83
C MET A 596 -19.31 -34.51 35.96
N VAL A 597 -18.92 -35.36 35.02
CA VAL A 597 -17.58 -35.96 34.94
C VAL A 597 -16.94 -35.49 33.65
N TYR A 598 -15.69 -35.06 33.74
CA TYR A 598 -14.90 -34.54 32.65
C TYR A 598 -13.61 -35.36 32.53
N ILE A 599 -13.22 -35.67 31.30
CA ILE A 599 -11.84 -36.06 31.00
C ILE A 599 -11.12 -34.79 30.61
N VAL A 600 -10.06 -34.48 31.37
CA VAL A 600 -9.30 -33.26 31.17
C VAL A 600 -7.86 -33.56 30.79
N TRP A 601 -7.29 -32.70 29.96
CA TRP A 601 -5.88 -32.75 29.56
C TRP A 601 -5.17 -31.49 30.01
N LYS A 602 -4.14 -31.67 30.83
CA LYS A 602 -3.32 -30.60 31.42
C LYS A 602 -1.90 -30.73 30.90
N ARG A 603 -1.37 -29.72 30.23
CA ARG A 603 -0.03 -29.73 29.63
C ARG A 603 0.72 -28.48 30.00
N HIS A 604 2.04 -28.50 29.96
CA HIS A 604 2.84 -27.27 30.00
C HIS A 604 3.26 -26.93 28.57
N VAL A 605 2.89 -25.75 28.09
CA VAL A 605 3.16 -25.30 26.72
C VAL A 605 3.91 -23.99 26.81
N LYS A 606 4.96 -23.84 26.01
CA LYS A 606 5.81 -22.66 26.03
C LYS A 606 5.39 -21.64 24.98
N LYS A 607 5.62 -20.36 25.25
CA LYS A 607 5.13 -19.21 24.45
C LYS A 607 6.00 -18.84 23.24
N GLU A 608 7.25 -19.31 23.17
CA GLU A 608 8.26 -18.76 22.25
C GLU A 608 7.99 -19.07 20.76
N LEU A 609 7.02 -19.92 20.43
CA LEU A 609 6.60 -20.17 19.05
C LEU A 609 6.16 -18.88 18.34
N ALA A 610 5.48 -17.98 19.07
CA ALA A 610 5.09 -16.67 18.55
C ALA A 610 6.27 -15.81 18.10
N TYR A 611 7.46 -16.04 18.64
CA TYR A 611 8.65 -15.28 18.29
C TYR A 611 9.19 -15.67 16.90
N ILE A 612 8.93 -16.89 16.42
CA ILE A 612 9.24 -17.29 15.03
C ILE A 612 8.40 -16.44 14.05
N ALA A 613 7.10 -16.31 14.31
CA ALA A 613 6.19 -15.50 13.51
C ALA A 613 6.61 -14.01 13.53
N LEU A 614 6.97 -13.49 14.71
CA LEU A 614 7.51 -12.13 14.87
C LEU A 614 8.77 -11.92 14.02
N GLU A 615 9.74 -12.83 14.10
CA GLU A 615 11.02 -12.73 13.37
C GLU A 615 10.80 -12.75 11.85
N LYS A 616 9.92 -13.64 11.36
CA LYS A 616 9.55 -13.71 9.93
C LYS A 616 8.91 -12.41 9.46
N MET A 617 7.93 -11.88 10.21
CA MET A 617 7.27 -10.61 9.87
C MET A 617 8.27 -9.44 9.90
N TYR A 618 9.12 -9.36 10.92
CA TYR A 618 10.15 -8.35 11.06
C TYR A 618 11.13 -8.35 9.88
N LYS A 619 11.67 -9.52 9.53
CA LYS A 619 12.60 -9.69 8.40
C LYS A 619 11.95 -9.26 7.09
N LYS A 620 10.73 -9.74 6.81
CA LYS A 620 9.99 -9.37 5.60
C LYS A 620 9.71 -7.87 5.52
N ALA A 621 9.31 -7.24 6.62
CA ALA A 621 9.09 -5.81 6.69
C ALA A 621 10.39 -5.01 6.45
N LYS A 622 11.51 -5.42 7.07
CA LYS A 622 12.83 -4.81 6.86
C LYS A 622 13.32 -4.92 5.41
N GLU A 623 13.09 -6.06 4.77
CA GLU A 623 13.35 -6.25 3.32
C GLU A 623 12.59 -5.25 2.46
N LYS A 624 11.37 -4.88 2.87
CA LYS A 624 10.55 -3.85 2.21
C LYS A 624 10.82 -2.44 2.73
N HIS A 625 11.92 -2.24 3.47
CA HIS A 625 12.38 -0.96 3.99
C HIS A 625 11.47 -0.31 5.04
N VAL A 626 10.71 -1.10 5.80
CA VAL A 626 10.05 -0.60 7.02
C VAL A 626 11.13 -0.19 8.03
N PRO A 627 11.03 0.99 8.66
CA PRO A 627 12.11 1.59 9.42
C PRO A 627 12.28 0.98 10.83
N PHE A 628 12.06 -0.32 11.01
CA PHE A 628 12.22 -0.93 12.33
C PHE A 628 13.67 -0.84 12.83
N LYS A 629 13.77 -0.57 14.14
CA LYS A 629 14.94 -0.73 14.99
C LYS A 629 15.46 -2.17 15.00
N SER A 630 16.60 -2.42 15.65
CA SER A 630 17.09 -3.79 15.78
C SER A 630 16.11 -4.61 16.63
N ILE A 631 15.79 -5.85 16.23
CA ILE A 631 14.90 -6.71 17.01
C ILE A 631 15.43 -6.99 18.42
N SER A 632 16.76 -6.94 18.60
CA SER A 632 17.42 -7.04 19.91
C SER A 632 17.06 -5.90 20.87
N GLU A 633 16.53 -4.77 20.38
CA GLU A 633 16.06 -3.66 21.22
C GLU A 633 14.78 -3.99 22.00
N LEU A 634 14.10 -5.11 21.70
CA LEU A 634 12.98 -5.58 22.53
C LEU A 634 13.42 -5.88 23.96
N GLY A 635 14.56 -6.55 24.14
CA GLY A 635 15.09 -6.87 25.47
C GLY A 635 15.41 -5.62 26.31
N SER A 636 15.78 -4.51 25.66
CA SER A 636 16.01 -3.22 26.36
C SER A 636 14.73 -2.52 26.81
N GLN A 637 13.56 -3.01 26.37
CA GLN A 637 12.23 -2.48 26.68
C GLN A 637 11.45 -3.41 27.62
N ASN A 638 12.15 -4.33 28.32
CA ASN A 638 11.56 -5.40 29.14
C ASN A 638 10.58 -6.31 28.37
N LEU A 639 10.69 -6.35 27.05
CA LEU A 639 9.96 -7.32 26.22
C LEU A 639 10.91 -8.48 25.96
N GLU A 640 10.67 -9.59 26.65
CA GLU A 640 11.42 -10.83 26.46
C GLU A 640 11.31 -11.27 24.98
N TYR A 641 12.46 -11.49 24.35
CA TYR A 641 12.56 -12.00 22.99
C TYR A 641 13.84 -12.81 22.89
N GLU A 642 13.69 -14.11 22.99
CA GLU A 642 14.74 -15.07 22.67
C GLU A 642 14.07 -16.31 22.07
N ILE A 643 14.53 -16.73 20.90
CA ILE A 643 14.05 -17.97 20.28
C ILE A 643 15.08 -19.04 20.63
N PRO A 644 14.72 -20.03 21.46
CA PRO A 644 15.63 -21.12 21.82
C PRO A 644 16.14 -21.87 20.58
N GLU A 645 17.41 -22.26 20.57
CA GLU A 645 18.02 -22.93 19.42
C GLU A 645 17.30 -24.26 19.07
N ASN A 646 16.85 -25.00 20.09
CA ASN A 646 16.07 -26.21 19.89
C ASN A 646 14.73 -25.93 19.19
N LEU A 647 14.09 -24.77 19.47
CA LEU A 647 12.87 -24.37 18.78
C LEU A 647 13.16 -23.99 17.32
N ARG A 648 14.26 -23.28 17.05
CA ARG A 648 14.68 -22.97 15.67
C ARG A 648 14.89 -24.24 14.85
N GLN A 649 15.60 -25.20 15.43
CA GLN A 649 15.85 -26.49 14.78
C GLN A 649 14.53 -27.24 14.54
N LEU A 650 13.67 -27.38 15.54
CA LEU A 650 12.38 -28.06 15.40
C LEU A 650 11.51 -27.41 14.32
N HIS A 651 11.44 -26.08 14.30
CA HIS A 651 10.68 -25.37 13.28
C HIS A 651 11.24 -25.60 11.87
N GLN A 652 12.58 -25.60 11.70
CA GLN A 652 13.20 -25.89 10.41
C GLN A 652 12.91 -27.32 9.95
N GLU A 653 13.00 -28.30 10.84
CA GLU A 653 12.69 -29.69 10.53
C GLU A 653 11.21 -29.87 10.11
N VAL A 654 10.29 -29.10 10.72
CA VAL A 654 8.88 -29.06 10.31
C VAL A 654 8.72 -28.46 8.92
N GLU A 655 9.42 -27.38 8.59
CA GLU A 655 9.43 -26.80 7.23
C GLU A 655 9.98 -27.80 6.20
N ASP A 656 10.94 -28.64 6.59
CA ASP A 656 11.52 -29.69 5.77
C ASP A 656 10.63 -30.95 5.67
N GLY A 657 9.47 -30.97 6.36
CA GLY A 657 8.46 -32.03 6.29
C GLY A 657 8.62 -33.16 7.30
N CYS A 658 9.32 -32.95 8.42
CA CYS A 658 9.50 -33.97 9.46
C CYS A 658 8.25 -34.11 10.37
N GLU A 659 7.51 -35.21 10.20
CA GLU A 659 6.32 -35.53 11.00
C GLU A 659 6.62 -35.66 12.51
N LYS A 660 7.78 -36.21 12.88
CA LYS A 660 8.15 -36.34 14.30
C LYS A 660 8.41 -34.98 14.96
N SER A 661 8.93 -34.02 14.20
CA SER A 661 9.23 -32.68 14.72
C SER A 661 7.96 -31.86 14.91
N ILE A 662 6.90 -32.10 14.12
CA ILE A 662 5.59 -31.47 14.37
C ILE A 662 4.94 -32.00 15.65
N GLU A 663 5.09 -33.29 15.97
CA GLU A 663 4.60 -33.84 17.25
C GLU A 663 5.31 -33.22 18.45
N LEU A 664 6.63 -33.07 18.38
CA LEU A 664 7.43 -32.43 19.43
C LEU A 664 7.10 -30.94 19.57
N LEU A 665 6.93 -30.25 18.44
CA LEU A 665 6.48 -28.86 18.43
C LEU A 665 5.08 -28.74 19.04
N TYR A 666 4.19 -29.70 18.75
CA TYR A 666 2.84 -29.71 19.31
C TYR A 666 2.83 -29.96 20.81
N ARG A 667 3.69 -30.87 21.27
CA ARG A 667 3.87 -31.19 22.69
C ARG A 667 4.33 -29.97 23.48
N ASP A 668 5.36 -29.28 23.00
CA ASP A 668 6.10 -28.32 23.81
C ASP A 668 5.69 -26.85 23.57
N TYR A 669 5.11 -26.52 22.40
CA TYR A 669 4.99 -25.13 21.95
C TYR A 669 3.64 -24.75 21.33
N ILE A 670 2.90 -25.68 20.72
CA ILE A 670 1.60 -25.36 20.09
C ILE A 670 0.50 -25.46 21.13
N HIS A 671 -0.25 -24.37 21.27
CA HIS A 671 -1.45 -24.34 22.11
C HIS A 671 -2.64 -24.99 21.38
N HIS A 672 -3.48 -25.67 22.14
CA HIS A 672 -4.74 -26.27 21.77
C HIS A 672 -5.84 -25.20 21.87
N SER A 673 -6.20 -24.62 20.72
CA SER A 673 -7.08 -23.45 20.69
C SER A 673 -8.53 -23.75 21.03
N HIS A 674 -8.98 -25.01 20.90
CA HIS A 674 -10.36 -25.42 21.05
C HIS A 674 -10.54 -26.38 22.24
N SER A 675 -11.63 -26.24 23.00
CA SER A 675 -12.04 -27.29 23.94
C SER A 675 -13.20 -28.05 23.29
N PRO A 676 -13.08 -29.36 23.02
CA PRO A 676 -14.16 -30.16 22.47
C PRO A 676 -15.25 -30.35 23.53
N ILE A 677 -16.02 -29.30 23.81
CA ILE A 677 -17.28 -29.47 24.52
C ILE A 677 -18.26 -30.01 23.49
N THR A 678 -18.33 -31.33 23.41
CA THR A 678 -19.44 -32.03 22.77
C THR A 678 -20.77 -31.41 23.25
N PRO A 679 -21.75 -31.14 22.37
CA PRO A 679 -23.11 -30.84 22.79
C PRO A 679 -23.53 -31.91 23.80
N ASP A 680 -24.00 -31.50 24.98
CA ASP A 680 -24.36 -32.35 26.13
C ASP A 680 -24.18 -33.85 25.89
N GLY A 681 -23.00 -34.39 26.27
CA GLY A 681 -22.69 -35.81 26.13
C GLY A 681 -23.85 -36.71 26.56
N ALA A 682 -23.98 -37.86 25.90
CA ALA A 682 -25.13 -38.76 25.99
C ALA A 682 -25.79 -38.78 27.38
N TRP A 683 -27.12 -38.54 27.41
CA TRP A 683 -27.90 -38.59 28.64
C TRP A 683 -27.94 -40.02 29.18
N VAL A 684 -27.03 -40.34 30.11
CA VAL A 684 -27.05 -41.64 30.77
C VAL A 684 -27.98 -41.55 31.99
N ASN A 685 -29.20 -42.05 31.81
CA ASN A 685 -30.09 -42.37 32.91
C ASN A 685 -29.64 -43.72 33.50
N ALA A 686 -29.10 -43.70 34.71
CA ALA A 686 -28.54 -44.91 35.34
C ALA A 686 -29.57 -45.99 35.71
N ASN A 687 -30.84 -45.82 35.33
CA ASN A 687 -31.92 -46.81 35.45
C ASN A 687 -32.28 -47.48 34.11
N GLN A 688 -31.60 -47.19 32.99
CA GLN A 688 -31.82 -47.84 31.70
C GLN A 688 -30.51 -48.21 31.00
N ALA A 689 -30.54 -49.29 30.22
CA ALA A 689 -29.40 -49.80 29.47
C ALA A 689 -28.99 -48.84 28.33
N GLU A 690 -27.69 -48.87 28.04
CA GLU A 690 -26.91 -48.00 27.16
C GLU A 690 -27.60 -47.61 25.84
N THR A 691 -27.52 -46.32 25.49
CA THR A 691 -27.55 -45.87 24.10
C THR A 691 -26.15 -45.40 23.75
N ASN A 692 -25.55 -46.01 22.72
CA ASN A 692 -24.24 -45.64 22.20
C ASN A 692 -24.15 -44.12 21.99
N PRO A 693 -23.09 -43.44 22.45
CA PRO A 693 -22.86 -42.06 22.11
C PRO A 693 -22.68 -41.94 20.59
N VAL A 694 -23.33 -40.93 20.00
CA VAL A 694 -23.14 -40.58 18.60
C VAL A 694 -21.76 -39.94 18.48
N GLU A 695 -20.85 -40.60 17.75
CA GLU A 695 -19.61 -39.98 17.29
C GLU A 695 -19.96 -38.87 16.30
N THR A 696 -19.89 -37.61 16.72
CA THR A 696 -19.75 -36.49 15.79
C THR A 696 -18.27 -36.15 15.71
N ALA A 697 -17.53 -36.94 14.94
CA ALA A 697 -16.28 -36.46 14.34
C ALA A 697 -16.66 -35.49 13.22
N GLU A 698 -17.13 -34.29 13.57
CA GLU A 698 -17.10 -33.19 12.61
C GLU A 698 -15.63 -32.94 12.29
N ASN A 699 -15.27 -33.06 11.01
CA ASN A 699 -13.93 -32.80 10.51
C ASN A 699 -13.47 -31.45 11.08
N GLN A 700 -12.48 -31.46 11.99
CA GLN A 700 -11.92 -30.27 12.63
C GLN A 700 -11.07 -29.46 11.64
N GLN A 701 -11.67 -29.03 10.53
CA GLN A 701 -11.07 -28.16 9.54
C GLN A 701 -11.52 -26.73 9.80
N ARG A 702 -10.55 -25.82 9.89
CA ARG A 702 -10.80 -24.40 9.98
C ARG A 702 -11.55 -23.93 8.74
N GLU A 703 -12.62 -23.16 8.94
CA GLU A 703 -13.28 -22.48 7.82
C GLU A 703 -12.34 -21.42 7.22
N ILE A 704 -12.28 -21.34 5.89
CA ILE A 704 -11.42 -20.41 5.15
C ILE A 704 -12.25 -19.59 4.17
N PHE A 705 -12.26 -18.27 4.37
CA PHE A 705 -12.77 -17.30 3.43
C PHE A 705 -11.64 -16.83 2.50
N TYR A 706 -11.83 -17.06 1.21
CA TYR A 706 -10.84 -16.71 0.20
C TYR A 706 -11.01 -15.28 -0.32
N ASN A 707 -9.87 -14.65 -0.62
CA ASN A 707 -9.80 -13.32 -1.20
C ASN A 707 -10.41 -13.27 -2.60
N GLN A 708 -11.12 -12.19 -2.89
CA GLN A 708 -11.69 -11.84 -4.19
C GLN A 708 -11.04 -10.54 -4.71
N PRO A 709 -9.88 -10.59 -5.38
CA PRO A 709 -9.10 -9.39 -5.72
C PRO A 709 -9.84 -8.36 -6.59
N PHE A 710 -10.79 -8.83 -7.42
CA PHE A 710 -11.61 -7.95 -8.26
C PHE A 710 -12.64 -7.17 -7.44
N GLU A 711 -13.06 -7.71 -6.30
CA GLU A 711 -14.01 -7.10 -5.37
C GLU A 711 -13.34 -6.09 -4.44
N ALA A 712 -12.00 -6.10 -4.29
CA ALA A 712 -11.24 -5.17 -3.44
C ALA A 712 -11.48 -3.66 -3.73
N ASN A 713 -12.07 -3.38 -4.90
CA ASN A 713 -12.29 -2.05 -5.45
C ASN A 713 -13.75 -1.60 -5.46
N LYS A 714 -14.67 -2.49 -5.09
CA LYS A 714 -16.07 -2.15 -4.82
C LYS A 714 -16.16 -1.72 -3.35
#